data_AF-A0A2V9UH54-F1
#
_entry.id   AF-A0A2V9UH54-F1
#
_cell.length_a   1.000
_cell.length_b   1.000
_cell.length_c   1.000
_cell.angle_alpha   90.00
_cell.angle_beta   90.00
_cell.angle_gamma   90.00
#
_symmetry.space_group_name_H-M   'P 1'
#
loop_
_entity.id
_entity.type
_entity.pdbx_description
1 polymer ?
#
loop_
_entity_poly.entity_id
_entity_poly.type
_entity_poly.pdbx_seq_one_letter_code
_entity_poly.pdbx_strand_id
1 'polypeptide(L)'
;MRRTEIRSKGFTLIASLLMLLLLSGISIGLMMMVNTEGKVGDADLKNNTAYHNAEGGIEQMTSDLAAMFQTVQAPRPSDICALSSHQPYISGVTWKDYQVQPASGCAAPLSNNYGQIQSGPNQGLWAQIIPVSMLATAAQAGGQEVSMMRSAQVALIPVFQFGVFSDSDLAFFSGPNFDFAGRVHTNNDLYPEVGNASQLVFHDKVSAYGNVVRAQLPNGFATATNYAGTVLMPTAAQGCDGARPACRALALTEGSVTGGGGKPPQSGQNNQWPTISLSNYNSKVIDGNYGNVGGTGAKNLSLPFVNGTAFPYEIIRRPPAGENAGSALGASREYNLAQIRVLLTDDPNELPGGAGDANNVRLANVPGSNQFGIPTPVNAAAFPGGVVPALPGGSTYNTYFATGSSAIPDMSTCTAVPVAPFPGPVCPPVNTNAAATALNFDWPFAPANPIAGAQTLVPAGAPILTNAAAPAPTVTMCPPGNLNVAPPAGCPAANPPYPYEVTANLNNAATWNMIDGWLRVEYKNVAGNWIPVTNEWLRLGFARGTTPPTAPGNNSVNPTAILIFQQPADRNGDGGVDLNGQAPVCTASGGNPVRCTRWNYGRPPEVVSDFLMNGAGSTSPYFGITNAGTVAQSLSKINWYPINLYDAREGETRDVAAGNNSCAAVGVMNAVELDVSNLKKWLWGAPGYGVSGPSVDFVTQNGWVLYFSDRRGMLPNPNVVGNPKTGDSGLEDSINSGSAAGVPDGALEPKAGGKKYSPEDVNQNGVLDAFGSQNIGLGFYNAGVNVNGGLGGITSAIPNNPYLPRIAACLSTGRKNWVSGARHALKLVDGSLANVGAGGGVPLLTTNTGGFTVASENPVYIQGDYNSSPADPTWAGGGDAPGHSATAVIADSVTLLSNAWSDLNGFANPTTVGGRNGTPTYYRLAIAGGKNMNFPKPAAFGGNDFGTDGGTHNFLRYLETWGGALSYKGSLVSLYYSTYLTGVFKCCTVVYGPPVRNYSFDADFALPAGLPPGTPLFRDVDTLGYRQVFATRSY
;
A
#
# COMPACT_ATOMS: atom_id res chain seq x y z
N MET A 1 117.60 35.58 67.77
CA MET A 1 117.77 35.64 66.31
C MET A 1 116.79 34.69 65.63
N ARG A 2 115.96 35.26 64.75
CA ARG A 2 115.13 34.74 63.64
C ARG A 2 114.46 33.36 63.70
N ARG A 3 113.12 33.42 63.81
CA ARG A 3 112.11 32.40 63.54
C ARG A 3 111.78 32.43 62.03
N THR A 4 111.83 31.29 61.35
CA THR A 4 111.52 31.14 59.92
C THR A 4 110.06 30.66 59.75
N GLU A 5 109.18 31.53 59.23
CA GLU A 5 107.83 31.14 58.80
C GLU A 5 107.88 30.58 57.35
N ILE A 6 107.37 29.36 57.17
CA ILE A 6 107.15 28.75 55.85
C ILE A 6 105.73 29.09 55.41
N ARG A 7 105.60 29.94 54.38
CA ARG A 7 104.32 30.36 53.80
C ARG A 7 103.69 29.25 52.94
N SER A 8 102.57 28.69 53.39
CA SER A 8 101.63 27.90 52.58
C SER A 8 100.64 28.81 51.84
N LYS A 9 101.04 29.37 50.68
CA LYS A 9 100.18 30.25 49.86
C LYS A 9 99.77 29.71 48.47
N GLY A 10 99.89 28.40 48.21
CA GLY A 10 99.64 27.83 46.86
C GLY A 10 98.51 26.80 46.71
N PHE A 11 98.17 26.02 47.75
CA PHE A 11 97.27 24.86 47.60
C PHE A 11 95.77 25.22 47.57
N THR A 12 95.36 26.26 48.32
CA THR A 12 93.98 26.74 48.35
C THR A 12 93.50 27.27 47.01
N LEU A 13 94.39 27.87 46.20
CA LEU A 13 94.05 28.35 44.85
C LEU A 13 93.79 27.19 43.87
N ILE A 14 94.60 26.12 43.95
CA ILE A 14 94.45 24.94 43.08
C ILE A 14 93.21 24.13 43.47
N ALA A 15 92.95 23.94 44.77
CA ALA A 15 91.74 23.25 45.25
C ALA A 15 90.46 24.04 44.91
N SER A 16 90.48 25.37 45.01
CA SER A 16 89.33 26.21 44.61
C SER A 16 89.14 26.27 43.09
N LEU A 17 90.20 26.26 42.29
CA LEU A 17 90.12 26.13 40.82
C LEU A 17 89.57 24.76 40.40
N LEU A 18 89.99 23.66 41.03
CA LEU A 18 89.44 22.32 40.77
C LEU A 18 87.97 22.21 41.19
N MET A 19 87.60 22.80 42.32
CA MET A 19 86.20 22.81 42.79
C MET A 19 85.31 23.70 41.92
N LEU A 20 85.82 24.84 41.44
CA LEU A 20 85.15 25.69 40.44
C LEU A 20 84.97 24.95 39.11
N LEU A 21 85.99 24.23 38.64
CA LEU A 21 85.91 23.40 37.43
C LEU A 21 84.81 22.33 37.58
N LEU A 22 84.77 21.64 38.71
CA LEU A 22 83.78 20.59 39.00
C LEU A 22 82.35 21.16 39.10
N LEU A 23 82.18 22.29 39.81
CA LEU A 23 80.89 22.99 39.92
C LEU A 23 80.43 23.55 38.57
N SER A 24 81.35 24.02 37.73
CA SER A 24 81.02 24.46 36.35
C SER A 24 80.68 23.29 35.42
N GLY A 25 81.31 22.12 35.59
CA GLY A 25 80.94 20.90 34.86
C GLY A 25 79.54 20.40 35.23
N ILE A 26 79.19 20.44 36.52
CA ILE A 26 77.84 20.10 37.00
C ILE A 26 76.81 21.13 36.52
N SER A 27 77.11 22.43 36.54
CA SER A 27 76.16 23.46 36.08
C SER A 27 75.87 23.38 34.58
N ILE A 28 76.89 23.08 33.76
CA ILE A 28 76.73 22.85 32.32
C ILE A 28 75.88 21.59 32.09
N GLY A 29 76.14 20.51 32.82
CA GLY A 29 75.34 19.28 32.75
C GLY A 29 73.86 19.52 33.11
N LEU A 30 73.60 20.29 34.17
CA LEU A 30 72.23 20.61 34.59
C LEU A 30 71.53 21.54 33.59
N MET A 31 72.22 22.53 33.01
CA MET A 31 71.65 23.38 31.95
C MET A 31 71.31 22.58 30.69
N MET A 32 72.17 21.63 30.29
CA MET A 32 71.89 20.75 29.16
C MET A 32 70.68 19.84 29.44
N MET A 33 70.56 19.31 30.66
CA MET A 33 69.41 18.52 31.09
C MET A 33 68.12 19.35 31.09
N VAL A 34 68.10 20.52 31.70
CA VAL A 34 66.92 21.41 31.73
C VAL A 34 66.51 21.88 30.33
N ASN A 35 67.48 22.20 29.46
CA ASN A 35 67.19 22.53 28.06
C ASN A 35 66.66 21.34 27.26
N THR A 36 67.12 20.12 27.59
CA THR A 36 66.64 18.90 26.95
C THR A 36 65.23 18.56 27.44
N GLU A 37 64.98 18.60 28.73
CA GLU A 37 63.65 18.40 29.33
C GLU A 37 62.64 19.46 28.85
N GLY A 38 63.05 20.74 28.77
CA GLY A 38 62.23 21.79 28.19
C GLY A 38 61.88 21.55 26.73
N LYS A 39 62.85 21.11 25.91
CA LYS A 39 62.60 20.76 24.50
C LYS A 39 61.74 19.51 24.34
N VAL A 40 61.92 18.50 25.19
CA VAL A 40 61.11 17.26 25.18
C VAL A 40 59.68 17.57 25.62
N GLY A 41 59.50 18.38 26.67
CA GLY A 41 58.18 18.82 27.13
C GLY A 41 57.45 19.67 26.08
N ASP A 42 58.14 20.59 25.42
CA ASP A 42 57.58 21.38 24.31
C ASP A 42 57.20 20.50 23.11
N ALA A 43 58.02 19.49 22.79
CA ALA A 43 57.73 18.55 21.71
C ALA A 43 56.51 17.68 22.05
N ASP A 44 56.40 17.21 23.29
CA ASP A 44 55.27 16.41 23.76
C ASP A 44 53.97 17.22 23.77
N LEU A 45 53.99 18.46 24.26
CA LEU A 45 52.84 19.37 24.22
C LEU A 45 52.37 19.64 22.78
N LYS A 46 53.32 19.90 21.87
CA LYS A 46 53.00 20.13 20.44
C LYS A 46 52.47 18.87 19.78
N ASN A 47 52.98 17.69 20.14
CA ASN A 47 52.49 16.40 19.64
C ASN A 47 51.06 16.12 20.14
N ASN A 48 50.76 16.32 21.42
CA ASN A 48 49.40 16.20 21.97
C ASN A 48 48.43 17.19 21.31
N THR A 49 48.89 18.41 21.06
CA THR A 49 48.10 19.42 20.35
C THR A 49 47.86 19.01 18.90
N ALA A 50 48.88 18.48 18.19
CA ALA A 50 48.72 17.95 16.83
C ALA A 50 47.76 16.75 16.80
N TYR A 51 47.80 15.87 17.80
CA TYR A 51 46.90 14.73 17.95
C TYR A 51 45.43 15.18 18.04
N HIS A 52 45.10 16.06 18.98
CA HIS A 52 43.71 16.54 19.13
C HIS A 52 43.23 17.36 17.94
N ASN A 53 44.12 18.07 17.26
CA ASN A 53 43.77 18.76 16.02
C ASN A 53 43.44 17.74 14.92
N ALA A 54 44.29 16.74 14.69
CA ALA A 54 44.01 15.68 13.72
C ALA A 54 42.70 14.93 14.04
N GLU A 55 42.38 14.72 15.32
CA GLU A 55 41.13 14.13 15.80
C GLU A 55 39.94 15.02 15.42
N GLY A 56 40.00 16.31 15.72
CA GLY A 56 38.99 17.29 15.31
C GLY A 56 38.80 17.36 13.79
N GLY A 57 39.88 17.20 13.02
CA GLY A 57 39.80 17.11 11.55
C GLY A 57 39.04 15.89 11.05
N ILE A 58 39.25 14.72 11.67
CA ILE A 58 38.53 13.48 11.37
C ILE A 58 37.05 13.58 11.79
N GLU A 59 36.75 14.19 12.94
CA GLU A 59 35.35 14.40 13.36
C GLU A 59 34.62 15.35 12.41
N GLN A 60 35.29 16.42 11.96
CA GLN A 60 34.76 17.31 10.94
C GLN A 60 34.45 16.56 9.64
N MET A 61 35.39 15.76 9.12
CA MET A 61 35.14 14.94 7.92
C MET A 61 33.98 13.96 8.09
N THR A 62 33.85 13.36 9.28
CA THR A 62 32.76 12.41 9.58
C THR A 62 31.42 13.14 9.61
N SER A 63 31.36 14.32 10.23
CA SER A 63 30.19 15.18 10.26
C SER A 63 29.80 15.65 8.87
N ASP A 64 30.76 16.11 8.06
CA ASP A 64 30.51 16.58 6.69
C ASP A 64 30.09 15.43 5.77
N LEU A 65 30.65 14.23 5.95
CA LEU A 65 30.20 13.02 5.27
C LEU A 65 28.74 12.72 5.63
N ALA A 66 28.41 12.67 6.92
CA ALA A 66 27.05 12.45 7.37
C ALA A 66 26.07 13.52 6.86
N ALA A 67 26.47 14.80 6.89
CA ALA A 67 25.67 15.92 6.40
C ALA A 67 25.49 15.90 4.87
N MET A 68 26.52 15.58 4.11
CA MET A 68 26.43 15.42 2.66
C MET A 68 25.51 14.26 2.32
N PHE A 69 25.64 13.12 2.99
CA PHE A 69 24.67 12.05 2.78
C PHE A 69 23.27 12.52 3.21
N GLN A 70 23.05 13.26 4.29
CA GLN A 70 21.72 13.78 4.63
C GLN A 70 21.11 14.78 3.63
N THR A 71 21.93 15.53 2.90
CA THR A 71 21.48 16.64 2.02
C THR A 71 21.54 16.30 0.53
N VAL A 72 22.48 15.45 0.13
CA VAL A 72 22.70 15.01 -1.26
C VAL A 72 22.07 13.64 -1.44
N GLN A 73 21.11 13.57 -2.35
CA GLN A 73 20.21 12.42 -2.48
C GLN A 73 20.93 11.15 -3.00
N ALA A 74 21.91 11.31 -3.89
CA ALA A 74 22.78 10.24 -4.41
C ALA A 74 24.16 10.82 -4.75
N PRO A 75 25.05 10.97 -3.76
CA PRO A 75 26.34 11.60 -3.99
C PRO A 75 27.18 10.77 -4.93
N ARG A 76 27.72 11.43 -5.96
CA ARG A 76 28.70 10.84 -6.86
C ARG A 76 30.00 10.65 -6.09
N PRO A 77 30.88 9.72 -6.52
CA PRO A 77 32.21 9.59 -5.96
C PRO A 77 32.98 10.92 -5.91
N SER A 78 32.76 11.80 -6.90
CA SER A 78 33.31 13.17 -6.93
C SER A 78 32.81 14.06 -5.80
N ASP A 79 31.55 13.92 -5.41
CA ASP A 79 30.92 14.71 -4.35
C ASP A 79 31.48 14.32 -2.98
N ILE A 80 31.75 13.02 -2.78
CA ILE A 80 32.47 12.51 -1.61
C ILE A 80 33.88 13.08 -1.55
N CYS A 81 34.60 13.08 -2.67
CA CYS A 81 35.95 13.62 -2.71
C CYS A 81 36.01 15.14 -2.52
N ALA A 82 34.98 15.87 -2.92
CA ALA A 82 34.87 17.31 -2.70
C ALA A 82 34.83 17.68 -1.21
N LEU A 83 34.46 16.77 -0.30
CA LEU A 83 34.57 17.02 1.14
C LEU A 83 36.00 17.27 1.61
N SER A 84 37.00 16.80 0.86
CA SER A 84 38.41 17.06 1.14
C SER A 84 38.78 18.55 1.12
N SER A 85 37.94 19.44 0.57
CA SER A 85 38.15 20.89 0.63
C SER A 85 37.59 21.55 1.90
N HIS A 86 36.86 20.83 2.76
CA HIS A 86 36.18 21.36 3.95
C HIS A 86 37.09 21.39 5.20
N GLN A 87 38.39 21.55 4.99
CA GLN A 87 39.36 21.60 6.10
C GLN A 87 39.02 22.72 7.09
N PRO A 88 38.95 22.44 8.41
CA PRO A 88 38.63 23.46 9.40
C PRO A 88 39.82 24.40 9.60
N TYR A 89 39.54 25.69 9.76
CA TYR A 89 40.57 26.68 10.08
C TYR A 89 40.88 26.66 11.58
N ILE A 90 42.09 26.25 11.94
CA ILE A 90 42.60 26.26 13.31
C ILE A 90 43.91 27.06 13.33
N SER A 91 43.99 28.09 14.17
CA SER A 91 45.18 28.92 14.29
C SER A 91 46.42 28.08 14.66
N GLY A 92 47.50 28.21 13.90
CA GLY A 92 48.76 27.49 14.14
C GLY A 92 48.83 26.06 13.59
N VAL A 93 47.76 25.56 12.95
CA VAL A 93 47.70 24.23 12.34
C VAL A 93 47.77 24.35 10.82
N THR A 94 48.57 23.49 10.19
CA THR A 94 48.58 23.28 8.74
C THR A 94 48.14 21.85 8.43
N TRP A 95 47.13 21.70 7.59
CA TRP A 95 46.69 20.38 7.11
C TRP A 95 47.61 19.93 5.97
N LYS A 96 48.41 18.89 6.21
CA LYS A 96 49.28 18.29 5.18
C LYS A 96 48.49 17.34 4.29
N ASP A 97 47.57 16.60 4.89
CA ASP A 97 46.63 15.72 4.24
C ASP A 97 45.26 15.94 4.89
N TYR A 98 44.23 16.12 4.07
CA TYR A 98 42.84 16.21 4.50
C TYR A 98 42.00 15.63 3.37
N GLN A 99 41.71 14.34 3.45
CA GLN A 99 41.15 13.58 2.33
C GLN A 99 39.99 12.72 2.79
N VAL A 100 38.87 12.82 2.07
CA VAL A 100 37.71 11.93 2.16
C VAL A 100 37.59 11.22 0.81
N GLN A 101 37.67 9.89 0.78
CA GLN A 101 37.65 9.15 -0.48
C GLN A 101 36.88 7.83 -0.36
N PRO A 102 35.96 7.50 -1.28
CA PRO A 102 35.34 6.19 -1.33
C PRO A 102 36.35 5.14 -1.83
N ALA A 103 36.13 3.87 -1.50
CA ALA A 103 37.01 2.78 -1.95
C ALA A 103 37.11 2.66 -3.48
N SER A 104 36.09 3.10 -4.23
CA SER A 104 36.11 3.18 -5.69
C SER A 104 36.97 4.32 -6.26
N GLY A 105 37.45 5.22 -5.41
CA GLY A 105 38.09 6.48 -5.82
C GLY A 105 37.09 7.50 -6.37
N CYS A 106 37.59 8.67 -6.78
CA CYS A 106 36.74 9.83 -7.11
C CYS A 106 36.06 9.79 -8.49
N ALA A 107 36.39 8.80 -9.33
CA ALA A 107 35.93 8.72 -10.72
C ALA A 107 35.11 7.47 -11.04
N ALA A 108 35.36 6.34 -10.36
CA ALA A 108 34.64 5.10 -10.63
C ALA A 108 33.34 5.03 -9.81
N PRO A 109 32.26 4.44 -10.35
CA PRO A 109 31.00 4.23 -9.62
C PRO A 109 31.23 3.61 -8.25
N LEU A 110 30.42 4.00 -7.26
CA LEU A 110 30.51 3.44 -5.91
C LEU A 110 30.29 1.92 -5.98
N SER A 111 31.20 1.17 -5.34
CA SER A 111 31.12 -0.29 -5.28
C SER A 111 30.01 -0.70 -4.31
N ASN A 112 28.92 -1.28 -4.81
CA ASN A 112 27.76 -1.71 -4.01
C ASN A 112 27.81 -3.22 -3.78
N ASN A 113 28.61 -3.68 -2.82
CA ASN A 113 28.59 -5.07 -2.39
C ASN A 113 27.73 -5.23 -1.14
N TYR A 114 26.96 -6.31 -1.05
CA TYR A 114 26.26 -6.66 0.18
C TYR A 114 27.26 -7.13 1.24
N GLY A 115 27.11 -6.60 2.45
CA GLY A 115 27.81 -7.08 3.64
C GLY A 115 27.02 -6.77 4.90
N GLN A 116 27.39 -7.40 6.01
CA GLN A 116 26.76 -7.13 7.31
C GLN A 116 27.36 -5.89 7.95
N ILE A 117 26.50 -5.05 8.54
CA ILE A 117 26.91 -3.92 9.37
C ILE A 117 27.63 -4.46 10.62
N GLN A 118 28.84 -3.96 10.87
CA GLN A 118 29.75 -4.52 11.87
C GLN A 118 29.58 -3.90 13.27
N SER A 119 29.01 -2.71 13.38
CA SER A 119 28.90 -1.94 14.63
C SER A 119 27.61 -1.10 14.69
N GLY A 120 27.41 -0.41 15.81
CA GLY A 120 26.30 0.52 15.98
C GLY A 120 24.93 -0.13 16.21
N PRO A 121 23.85 0.66 16.23
CA PRO A 121 22.51 0.19 16.58
C PRO A 121 21.96 -0.83 15.56
N ASN A 122 22.41 -0.76 14.31
CA ASN A 122 21.95 -1.58 13.18
C ASN A 122 22.86 -2.79 12.90
N GLN A 123 23.84 -3.06 13.76
CA GLN A 123 24.76 -4.20 13.65
C GLN A 123 24.02 -5.51 13.32
N GLY A 124 24.59 -6.29 12.40
CA GLY A 124 24.09 -7.60 11.98
C GLY A 124 23.08 -7.56 10.84
N LEU A 125 22.53 -6.39 10.49
CA LEU A 125 21.74 -6.24 9.26
C LEU A 125 22.64 -6.30 8.03
N TRP A 126 22.13 -6.88 6.95
CA TRP A 126 22.77 -6.78 5.64
C TRP A 126 22.46 -5.42 5.02
N ALA A 127 23.44 -4.86 4.33
CA ALA A 127 23.30 -3.61 3.61
C ALA A 127 24.19 -3.62 2.37
N GLN A 128 23.87 -2.80 1.38
CA GLN A 128 24.87 -2.45 0.36
C GLN A 128 25.85 -1.47 1.02
N ILE A 129 27.11 -1.88 1.13
CA ILE A 129 28.14 -1.13 1.86
C ILE A 129 28.98 -0.34 0.86
N ILE A 130 29.04 0.97 1.07
CA ILE A 130 29.97 1.88 0.40
C ILE A 130 31.08 2.23 1.40
N PRO A 131 32.31 1.69 1.25
CA PRO A 131 33.40 1.99 2.16
C PRO A 131 34.00 3.37 1.81
N VAL A 132 34.25 4.18 2.85
CA VAL A 132 34.88 5.51 2.75
C VAL A 132 36.06 5.58 3.70
N SER A 133 37.21 6.05 3.23
CA SER A 133 38.39 6.36 4.05
C SER A 133 38.54 7.87 4.23
N MET A 134 38.87 8.27 5.46
CA MET A 134 39.16 9.65 5.84
C MET A 134 40.59 9.70 6.41
N LEU A 135 41.39 10.64 5.94
CA LEU A 135 42.78 10.86 6.37
C LEU A 135 42.99 12.33 6.73
N ALA A 136 43.44 12.60 7.95
CA ALA A 136 43.81 13.94 8.42
C ALA A 136 45.26 13.92 8.92
N THR A 137 46.08 14.86 8.46
CA THR A 137 47.43 15.10 8.98
C THR A 137 47.56 16.54 9.43
N ALA A 138 47.58 16.75 10.74
CA ALA A 138 47.75 18.07 11.34
C ALA A 138 49.22 18.33 11.67
N ALA A 139 49.77 19.42 11.14
CA ALA A 139 51.12 19.89 11.40
C ALA A 139 51.10 21.18 12.23
N GLN A 140 51.94 21.26 13.27
CA GLN A 140 52.10 22.45 14.11
C GLN A 140 53.25 23.35 13.62
N ALA A 141 53.24 24.62 14.00
CA ALA A 141 54.29 25.60 13.69
C ALA A 141 55.72 25.26 14.19
N GLY A 142 55.91 24.10 14.84
CA GLY A 142 57.21 23.55 15.25
C GLY A 142 57.63 22.26 14.53
N GLY A 143 56.92 21.85 13.47
CA GLY A 143 57.23 20.67 12.65
C GLY A 143 56.75 19.34 13.20
N GLN A 144 56.05 19.31 14.34
CA GLN A 144 55.38 18.11 14.84
C GLN A 144 54.12 17.82 14.02
N GLU A 145 53.98 16.58 13.54
CA GLU A 145 52.89 16.14 12.67
C GLU A 145 52.25 14.89 13.26
N VAL A 146 50.91 14.85 13.28
CA VAL A 146 50.15 13.66 13.61
C VAL A 146 49.20 13.35 12.47
N SER A 147 49.22 12.09 12.01
CA SER A 147 48.32 11.58 10.98
C SER A 147 47.33 10.59 11.57
N MET A 148 46.06 10.77 11.24
CA MET A 148 44.96 9.93 11.69
C MET A 148 44.16 9.47 10.49
N MET A 149 43.72 8.21 10.53
CA MET A 149 42.87 7.64 9.51
C MET A 149 41.63 7.00 10.16
N ARG A 150 40.47 7.29 9.59
CA ARG A 150 39.18 6.69 9.95
C ARG A 150 38.58 6.00 8.75
N SER A 151 38.05 4.81 8.96
CA SER A 151 37.25 4.11 7.96
C SER A 151 35.78 4.18 8.35
N ALA A 152 34.92 4.59 7.41
CA ALA A 152 33.48 4.63 7.55
C ALA A 152 32.80 3.76 6.48
N GLN A 153 31.55 3.39 6.73
CA GLN A 153 30.67 2.72 5.81
C GLN A 153 29.41 3.55 5.66
N VAL A 154 28.97 3.76 4.42
CA VAL A 154 27.57 4.12 4.17
C VAL A 154 26.84 2.83 3.83
N ALA A 155 25.82 2.52 4.62
CA ALA A 155 25.03 1.31 4.53
C ALA A 155 23.66 1.65 3.94
N LEU A 156 23.31 1.02 2.81
CA LEU A 156 21.95 1.02 2.29
C LEU A 156 21.23 -0.24 2.79
N ILE A 157 20.36 -0.07 3.78
CA ILE A 157 19.70 -1.15 4.53
C ILE A 157 18.34 -1.46 3.91
N PRO A 158 18.13 -2.67 3.33
CA PRO A 158 16.82 -3.12 2.91
C PRO A 158 15.77 -3.06 4.00
N VAL A 159 14.63 -2.42 3.69
CA VAL A 159 13.56 -2.16 4.65
C VAL A 159 12.89 -3.43 5.16
N PHE A 160 12.76 -4.47 4.33
CA PHE A 160 12.06 -5.70 4.71
C PHE A 160 12.85 -6.61 5.66
N GLN A 161 14.09 -6.26 6.01
CA GLN A 161 14.80 -6.92 7.10
C GLN A 161 14.24 -6.57 8.49
N PHE A 162 13.47 -5.49 8.60
CA PHE A 162 12.73 -5.17 9.82
C PHE A 162 11.45 -5.98 9.83
N GLY A 163 11.14 -6.64 10.94
CA GLY A 163 9.84 -7.26 11.10
C GLY A 163 8.74 -6.20 11.21
N VAL A 164 9.03 -5.11 11.93
CA VAL A 164 8.17 -3.92 11.94
C VAL A 164 9.02 -2.66 11.79
N PHE A 165 8.68 -1.81 10.83
CA PHE A 165 9.24 -0.48 10.67
C PHE A 165 8.13 0.57 10.57
N SER A 166 8.33 1.77 11.14
CA SER A 166 7.42 2.90 10.95
C SER A 166 8.16 4.24 10.92
N ASP A 167 7.99 5.00 9.84
CA ASP A 167 8.53 6.37 9.75
C ASP A 167 7.83 7.31 10.76
N SER A 168 6.55 7.08 11.07
CA SER A 168 5.81 7.80 12.11
C SER A 168 5.66 6.98 13.40
N ASP A 169 4.97 7.52 14.41
CA ASP A 169 4.84 6.91 15.74
C ASP A 169 4.44 5.43 15.66
N LEU A 170 5.17 4.52 16.28
CA LEU A 170 4.82 3.10 16.25
C LEU A 170 4.11 2.69 17.52
N ALA A 171 2.90 2.16 17.40
CA ALA A 171 2.12 1.76 18.55
C ALA A 171 1.75 0.28 18.56
N PHE A 172 1.76 -0.29 19.75
CA PHE A 172 1.22 -1.59 20.09
C PHE A 172 0.27 -1.35 21.26
N PHE A 173 -0.93 -1.92 21.20
CA PHE A 173 -1.93 -1.90 22.27
C PHE A 173 -2.90 -3.05 22.04
N SER A 174 -2.34 -4.23 21.82
CA SER A 174 -3.12 -5.42 21.51
C SER A 174 -4.08 -5.74 22.65
N GLY A 175 -5.34 -6.04 22.33
CA GLY A 175 -6.27 -6.59 23.32
C GLY A 175 -5.78 -7.98 23.80
N PRO A 176 -5.61 -8.95 22.88
CA PRO A 176 -5.02 -10.26 23.17
C PRO A 176 -3.47 -10.25 23.22
N ASN A 177 -2.89 -11.40 23.57
CA ASN A 177 -1.45 -11.62 23.45
C ASN A 177 -0.96 -11.33 22.04
N PHE A 178 0.19 -10.67 21.93
CA PHE A 178 0.85 -10.42 20.66
C PHE A 178 2.33 -10.76 20.79
N ASP A 179 2.72 -11.82 20.10
CA ASP A 179 4.06 -12.37 20.08
C ASP A 179 4.63 -12.13 18.67
N PHE A 180 5.77 -11.44 18.59
CA PHE A 180 6.34 -11.06 17.31
C PHE A 180 7.87 -11.20 17.30
N ALA A 181 8.36 -12.00 16.35
CA ALA A 181 9.79 -12.16 16.09
C ALA A 181 10.27 -11.17 15.02
N GLY A 182 11.55 -10.77 15.06
CA GLY A 182 12.15 -9.83 14.10
C GLY A 182 12.33 -8.43 14.68
N ARG A 183 13.20 -7.63 14.03
CA ARG A 183 13.56 -6.29 14.53
C ARG A 183 12.41 -5.30 14.41
N VAL A 184 12.34 -4.41 15.39
CA VAL A 184 11.34 -3.34 15.43
C VAL A 184 12.03 -1.98 15.47
N HIS A 185 11.62 -1.08 14.57
CA HIS A 185 12.15 0.27 14.51
C HIS A 185 11.05 1.31 14.24
N THR A 186 11.18 2.50 14.82
CA THR A 186 10.42 3.68 14.41
C THR A 186 11.27 4.94 14.39
N ASN A 187 11.04 5.81 13.40
CA ASN A 187 11.68 7.13 13.35
C ASN A 187 11.00 8.16 14.28
N ASN A 188 9.88 7.82 14.92
CA ASN A 188 9.21 8.67 15.91
C ASN A 188 9.05 7.91 17.23
N ASP A 189 8.01 8.20 18.02
CA ASP A 189 7.84 7.58 19.34
C ASP A 189 7.32 6.15 19.22
N LEU A 190 7.82 5.27 20.09
CA LEU A 190 7.32 3.91 20.27
C LEU A 190 6.39 3.86 21.48
N TYR A 191 5.21 3.27 21.31
CA TYR A 191 4.20 3.04 22.34
C TYR A 191 3.97 1.53 22.46
N PRO A 192 4.79 0.78 23.20
CA PRO A 192 4.68 -0.67 23.25
C PRO A 192 3.74 -1.02 24.41
N GLU A 193 2.43 -0.94 24.21
CA GLU A 193 1.39 -1.20 25.22
C GLU A 193 0.60 -2.49 24.90
N VAL A 194 -0.15 -3.00 25.87
CA VAL A 194 -0.96 -4.22 25.71
C VAL A 194 -2.06 -4.26 26.76
N GLY A 195 -3.22 -4.82 26.40
CA GLY A 195 -4.38 -4.93 27.27
C GLY A 195 -4.07 -5.61 28.61
N ASN A 196 -4.82 -5.25 29.65
CA ASN A 196 -4.68 -5.84 30.98
C ASN A 196 -4.73 -7.37 30.92
N ALA A 197 -3.85 -8.03 31.68
CA ALA A 197 -3.68 -9.49 31.72
C ALA A 197 -3.23 -10.17 30.41
N SER A 198 -2.90 -9.41 29.37
CA SER A 198 -2.27 -9.90 28.13
C SER A 198 -0.77 -9.62 28.12
N GLN A 199 -0.06 -10.23 27.16
CA GLN A 199 1.38 -10.10 26.95
C GLN A 199 1.72 -9.59 25.55
N LEU A 200 2.67 -8.66 25.47
CA LEU A 200 3.34 -8.27 24.22
C LEU A 200 4.79 -8.77 24.32
N VAL A 201 5.23 -9.59 23.36
CA VAL A 201 6.54 -10.24 23.40
C VAL A 201 7.32 -9.88 22.14
N PHE A 202 8.52 -9.32 22.32
CA PHE A 202 9.48 -9.06 21.25
C PHE A 202 10.66 -10.02 21.36
N HIS A 203 11.08 -10.64 20.25
CA HIS A 203 12.21 -11.59 20.24
C HIS A 203 13.54 -11.03 19.70
N ASP A 204 13.50 -9.84 19.11
CA ASP A 204 14.69 -9.17 18.59
C ASP A 204 14.73 -7.68 19.00
N LYS A 205 15.79 -6.99 18.60
CA LYS A 205 16.07 -5.61 18.98
C LYS A 205 14.92 -4.67 18.62
N VAL A 206 14.57 -3.82 19.59
CA VAL A 206 13.56 -2.77 19.48
C VAL A 206 14.25 -1.41 19.59
N SER A 207 13.94 -0.50 18.67
CA SER A 207 14.56 0.82 18.63
C SER A 207 13.57 1.92 18.23
N ALA A 208 13.70 3.09 18.83
CA ALA A 208 12.89 4.26 18.49
C ALA A 208 13.79 5.49 18.34
N TYR A 209 13.86 6.13 17.18
CA TYR A 209 14.59 7.39 17.07
C TYR A 209 13.96 8.48 17.97
N GLY A 210 12.65 8.46 18.16
CA GLY A 210 11.95 9.26 19.15
C GLY A 210 12.12 8.73 20.57
N ASN A 211 11.02 8.66 21.32
CA ASN A 211 10.99 8.20 22.71
C ASN A 211 10.34 6.81 22.83
N VAL A 212 10.60 6.10 23.92
CA VAL A 212 9.84 4.91 24.34
C VAL A 212 8.83 5.32 25.41
N VAL A 213 7.54 5.27 25.08
CA VAL A 213 6.44 5.78 25.92
C VAL A 213 5.67 4.62 26.54
N ARG A 214 5.54 4.61 27.88
CA ARG A 214 4.82 3.58 28.65
C ARG A 214 3.66 4.11 29.50
N ALA A 215 3.42 5.42 29.45
CA ALA A 215 2.46 6.09 30.32
C ALA A 215 1.10 6.40 29.64
N GLN A 216 1.10 6.54 28.31
CA GLN A 216 -0.09 6.87 27.54
C GLN A 216 -0.02 6.28 26.14
N LEU A 217 -1.18 6.09 25.50
CA LEU A 217 -1.34 5.81 24.08
C LEU A 217 -1.00 7.04 23.21
N PRO A 218 -0.81 6.87 21.88
CA PRO A 218 -0.55 7.98 20.96
C PRO A 218 -1.63 9.07 20.95
N ASN A 219 -2.88 8.72 21.27
CA ASN A 219 -4.01 9.64 21.37
C ASN A 219 -4.09 10.38 22.74
N GLY A 220 -3.12 10.14 23.64
CA GLY A 220 -3.05 10.73 24.98
C GLY A 220 -3.83 9.98 26.06
N PHE A 221 -4.47 8.85 25.76
CA PHE A 221 -5.18 8.06 26.76
C PHE A 221 -4.21 7.35 27.71
N ALA A 222 -4.48 7.37 29.02
CA ALA A 222 -3.58 6.81 30.03
C ALA A 222 -3.49 5.27 29.96
N THR A 223 -2.26 4.75 29.88
CA THR A 223 -2.00 3.31 29.79
C THR A 223 -2.50 2.55 31.02
N ALA A 224 -2.34 3.13 32.21
CA ALA A 224 -2.67 2.47 33.48
C ALA A 224 -4.16 2.08 33.65
N THR A 225 -5.07 2.64 32.83
CA THR A 225 -6.50 2.36 32.94
C THR A 225 -6.88 1.03 32.28
N ASN A 226 -6.32 0.70 31.10
CA ASN A 226 -6.76 -0.45 30.29
C ASN A 226 -5.64 -1.20 29.56
N TYR A 227 -4.41 -0.69 29.58
CA TYR A 227 -3.29 -1.17 28.77
C TYR A 227 -2.04 -1.46 29.62
N ALA A 228 -2.24 -1.90 30.87
CA ALA A 228 -1.20 -2.20 31.84
C ALA A 228 -0.71 -3.66 31.79
N GLY A 229 -0.88 -4.36 30.67
CA GLY A 229 -0.40 -5.73 30.52
C GLY A 229 1.14 -5.84 30.48
N THR A 230 1.64 -7.07 30.35
CA THR A 230 3.08 -7.34 30.46
C THR A 230 3.78 -7.20 29.11
N VAL A 231 4.80 -6.35 29.05
CA VAL A 231 5.59 -6.16 27.82
C VAL A 231 6.97 -6.77 28.01
N LEU A 232 7.20 -7.92 27.39
CA LEU A 232 8.45 -8.66 27.45
C LEU A 232 9.38 -8.22 26.32
N MET A 233 10.56 -7.75 26.73
CA MET A 233 11.61 -7.28 25.84
C MET A 233 12.85 -8.17 26.01
N PRO A 234 13.62 -8.41 24.94
CA PRO A 234 14.79 -9.27 25.02
C PRO A 234 15.96 -8.57 25.73
N THR A 235 16.79 -9.32 26.43
CA THR A 235 18.04 -8.84 27.06
C THR A 235 19.29 -9.41 26.40
N ALA A 236 19.13 -10.30 25.42
CA ALA A 236 20.20 -10.87 24.58
C ALA A 236 19.67 -11.12 23.16
N ALA A 237 20.53 -11.56 22.23
CA ALA A 237 20.08 -11.94 20.88
C ALA A 237 19.21 -13.21 20.95
N GLN A 238 18.10 -13.26 20.19
CA GLN A 238 17.13 -14.37 20.25
C GLN A 238 16.64 -14.61 21.69
N GLY A 239 16.34 -13.52 22.40
CA GLY A 239 15.75 -13.55 23.75
C GLY A 239 14.23 -13.69 23.66
N CYS A 240 13.59 -14.04 24.78
CA CYS A 240 12.14 -14.30 24.87
C CYS A 240 11.63 -15.60 24.19
N ASP A 241 12.47 -16.35 23.47
CA ASP A 241 12.10 -17.66 22.93
C ASP A 241 11.75 -18.67 24.05
N GLY A 242 10.82 -19.60 23.79
CA GLY A 242 10.29 -20.57 24.78
C GLY A 242 11.31 -21.48 25.47
N ALA A 243 12.57 -21.50 25.01
CA ALA A 243 13.70 -22.22 25.61
C ALA A 243 14.79 -21.30 26.23
N ARG A 244 14.65 -19.97 26.18
CA ARG A 244 15.69 -18.98 26.54
C ARG A 244 15.12 -17.81 27.39
N PRO A 245 15.32 -17.81 28.72
CA PRO A 245 14.77 -16.78 29.62
C PRO A 245 15.52 -15.43 29.58
N ALA A 246 16.19 -15.09 28.47
CA ALA A 246 16.90 -13.82 28.30
C ALA A 246 15.94 -12.67 27.95
N CYS A 247 14.94 -12.46 28.81
CA CYS A 247 13.88 -11.49 28.63
C CYS A 247 13.49 -10.83 29.96
N ARG A 248 12.99 -9.59 29.89
CA ARG A 248 12.55 -8.84 31.06
C ARG A 248 11.32 -7.98 30.73
N ALA A 249 10.36 -7.94 31.65
CA ALA A 249 9.21 -7.08 31.54
C ALA A 249 9.59 -5.59 31.65
N LEU A 250 9.11 -4.77 30.71
CA LEU A 250 9.27 -3.32 30.71
C LEU A 250 8.12 -2.68 31.51
N ALA A 251 8.42 -2.18 32.71
CA ALA A 251 7.40 -1.62 33.59
C ALA A 251 6.81 -0.30 33.03
N LEU A 252 5.65 0.09 33.54
CA LEU A 252 4.99 1.35 33.14
C LEU A 252 5.84 2.59 33.46
N THR A 253 6.69 2.51 34.48
CA THR A 253 7.61 3.58 34.91
C THR A 253 8.97 3.53 34.21
N GLU A 254 9.18 2.60 33.29
CA GLU A 254 10.46 2.36 32.63
C GLU A 254 10.48 2.81 31.15
N GLY A 255 9.60 3.73 30.75
CA GLY A 255 9.75 4.44 29.48
C GLY A 255 10.95 5.40 29.48
N SER A 256 11.40 5.83 28.30
CA SER A 256 12.44 6.87 28.18
C SER A 256 11.95 8.25 28.59
N VAL A 257 10.63 8.45 28.60
CA VAL A 257 9.93 9.59 29.18
C VAL A 257 9.01 9.15 30.31
N THR A 258 8.74 10.05 31.26
CA THR A 258 7.90 9.74 32.44
C THR A 258 6.40 9.91 32.20
N GLY A 259 6.00 10.47 31.05
CA GLY A 259 4.62 10.72 30.65
C GLY A 259 4.48 10.66 29.12
N GLY A 260 4.00 11.74 28.51
CA GLY A 260 3.85 11.82 27.06
C GLY A 260 5.16 12.00 26.28
N GLY A 261 5.23 11.34 25.12
CA GLY A 261 6.28 11.51 24.11
C GLY A 261 6.16 12.82 23.33
N GLY A 262 6.70 12.86 22.10
CA GLY A 262 6.66 13.99 21.19
C GLY A 262 8.03 14.62 20.92
N LYS A 263 8.05 15.57 19.98
CA LYS A 263 9.21 16.39 19.62
C LYS A 263 8.86 17.89 19.70
N PRO A 264 9.26 18.63 20.76
CA PRO A 264 9.94 18.13 21.97
C PRO A 264 9.01 17.22 22.81
N PRO A 265 9.56 16.37 23.68
CA PRO A 265 8.77 15.52 24.57
C PRO A 265 7.78 16.35 25.40
N GLN A 266 6.55 15.86 25.52
CA GLN A 266 5.49 16.48 26.34
C GLN A 266 5.74 16.32 27.85
N SER A 267 6.63 15.39 28.24
CA SER A 267 7.01 15.12 29.62
C SER A 267 8.53 15.07 29.80
N GLY A 268 8.99 15.04 31.06
CA GLY A 268 10.42 14.95 31.36
C GLY A 268 11.03 13.61 30.97
N GLN A 269 12.29 13.64 30.54
CA GLN A 269 13.11 12.45 30.30
C GLN A 269 13.26 11.64 31.61
N ASN A 270 13.28 10.32 31.48
CA ASN A 270 13.50 9.42 32.59
C ASN A 270 15.01 9.28 32.85
N ASN A 271 15.49 9.83 33.96
CA ASN A 271 16.92 9.79 34.32
C ASN A 271 17.48 8.37 34.50
N GLN A 272 16.63 7.34 34.69
CA GLN A 272 17.05 5.94 34.79
C GLN A 272 17.16 5.25 33.43
N TRP A 273 16.63 5.85 32.36
CA TRP A 273 16.56 5.23 31.04
C TRP A 273 17.92 4.78 30.49
N PRO A 274 19.03 5.53 30.62
CA PRO A 274 20.34 5.05 30.17
C PRO A 274 20.75 3.72 30.82
N THR A 275 20.52 3.57 32.13
CA THR A 275 20.79 2.32 32.85
C THR A 275 19.84 1.20 32.41
N ILE A 276 18.55 1.51 32.26
CA ILE A 276 17.53 0.55 31.82
C ILE A 276 17.88 0.02 30.42
N SER A 277 18.11 0.90 29.46
CA SER A 277 18.39 0.57 28.07
C SER A 277 19.75 -0.12 27.87
N LEU A 278 20.84 0.49 28.38
CA LEU A 278 22.20 0.05 28.06
C LEU A 278 22.67 -1.11 28.94
N SER A 279 22.26 -1.15 30.22
CA SER A 279 22.70 -2.16 31.18
C SER A 279 21.64 -3.25 31.43
N ASN A 280 20.39 -2.88 31.72
CA ASN A 280 19.38 -3.90 32.06
C ASN A 280 18.90 -4.67 30.81
N TYR A 281 18.77 -3.98 29.68
CA TYR A 281 18.40 -4.56 28.38
C TYR A 281 19.58 -4.79 27.44
N ASN A 282 20.83 -4.52 27.85
CA ASN A 282 22.03 -4.71 27.02
C ASN A 282 21.90 -4.10 25.60
N SER A 283 21.35 -2.89 25.50
CA SER A 283 21.09 -2.19 24.23
C SER A 283 20.15 -2.91 23.25
N LYS A 284 19.31 -3.83 23.75
CA LYS A 284 18.24 -4.47 22.97
C LYS A 284 16.96 -3.64 22.89
N VAL A 285 16.79 -2.70 23.81
CA VAL A 285 15.78 -1.64 23.72
C VAL A 285 16.51 -0.31 23.82
N ILE A 286 16.46 0.52 22.78
CA ILE A 286 17.16 1.80 22.71
C ILE A 286 16.25 2.91 22.17
N ASP A 287 16.51 4.15 22.57
CA ASP A 287 15.86 5.32 22.01
C ASP A 287 16.89 6.32 21.45
N GLY A 288 16.40 7.32 20.71
CA GLY A 288 17.23 8.38 20.16
C GLY A 288 16.94 9.75 20.78
N ASN A 289 15.81 9.92 21.49
CA ASN A 289 15.29 11.21 21.93
C ASN A 289 15.33 12.27 20.80
N TYR A 290 14.99 11.86 19.58
CA TYR A 290 15.11 12.65 18.35
C TYR A 290 16.50 13.25 18.08
N GLY A 291 17.56 12.56 18.52
CA GLY A 291 18.95 12.99 18.42
C GLY A 291 19.40 13.95 19.53
N ASN A 292 18.53 14.23 20.52
CA ASN A 292 18.88 15.09 21.65
C ASN A 292 19.60 14.30 22.77
N VAL A 293 20.26 15.03 23.66
CA VAL A 293 20.86 14.45 24.89
C VAL A 293 19.83 13.67 25.71
N GLY A 294 20.26 12.54 26.28
CA GLY A 294 19.42 11.63 27.06
C GLY A 294 18.99 10.37 26.30
N GLY A 295 19.09 10.36 24.97
CA GLY A 295 18.85 9.16 24.16
C GLY A 295 19.98 8.12 24.26
N THR A 296 19.67 6.86 23.94
CA THR A 296 20.59 5.70 24.08
C THR A 296 21.11 5.13 22.76
N GLY A 297 21.02 5.90 21.67
CA GLY A 297 21.77 5.67 20.43
C GLY A 297 20.97 5.13 19.25
N ALA A 298 19.64 5.14 19.29
CA ALA A 298 18.83 4.86 18.09
C ALA A 298 19.01 5.97 17.05
N LYS A 299 19.07 5.60 15.77
CA LYS A 299 19.26 6.52 14.64
C LYS A 299 17.99 6.63 13.80
N ASN A 300 17.80 7.79 13.16
CA ASN A 300 16.76 8.00 12.16
C ASN A 300 17.11 7.28 10.85
N LEU A 301 16.21 6.46 10.33
CA LEU A 301 16.39 5.70 9.09
C LEU A 301 15.48 6.25 8.00
N SER A 302 16.04 7.01 7.06
CA SER A 302 15.28 7.64 5.98
C SER A 302 15.65 7.07 4.62
N LEU A 303 14.69 7.14 3.69
CA LEU A 303 14.95 6.85 2.28
C LEU A 303 15.89 7.93 1.70
N PRO A 304 16.84 7.59 0.82
CA PRO A 304 17.88 8.51 0.35
C PRO A 304 17.38 9.81 -0.29
N PHE A 305 16.19 9.78 -0.90
CA PHE A 305 15.61 10.92 -1.60
C PHE A 305 14.82 11.88 -0.70
N VAL A 306 14.53 11.50 0.56
CA VAL A 306 13.71 12.30 1.47
C VAL A 306 14.50 13.51 1.95
N ASN A 307 14.02 14.72 1.66
CA ASN A 307 14.74 15.97 1.94
C ASN A 307 13.83 17.12 2.42
N GLY A 308 12.62 16.81 2.90
CA GLY A 308 11.63 17.80 3.35
C GLY A 308 10.80 18.45 2.24
N THR A 309 11.16 18.24 0.96
CA THR A 309 10.34 18.58 -0.21
C THR A 309 9.89 17.36 -0.99
N ALA A 310 10.73 16.31 -1.03
CA ALA A 310 10.36 14.98 -1.45
C ALA A 310 9.99 14.15 -0.22
N PHE A 311 8.75 13.66 -0.19
CA PHE A 311 8.21 12.85 0.89
C PHE A 311 8.26 11.35 0.55
N PRO A 312 8.29 10.45 1.53
CA PRO A 312 8.43 9.01 1.27
C PRO A 312 7.32 8.41 0.38
N TYR A 313 6.08 8.93 0.43
CA TYR A 313 4.97 8.44 -0.40
C TYR A 313 5.19 8.67 -1.90
N GLU A 314 6.12 9.55 -2.30
CA GLU A 314 6.47 9.73 -3.70
C GLU A 314 6.99 8.43 -4.35
N ILE A 315 7.52 7.49 -3.56
CA ILE A 315 8.03 6.22 -4.09
C ILE A 315 6.97 5.43 -4.88
N ILE A 316 5.69 5.52 -4.48
CA ILE A 316 4.58 4.83 -5.16
C ILE A 316 3.91 5.67 -6.25
N ARG A 317 4.24 6.96 -6.39
CA ARG A 317 3.56 7.85 -7.36
C ARG A 317 4.13 7.72 -8.78
N ARG A 318 3.29 8.02 -9.78
CA ARG A 318 3.77 8.28 -11.14
C ARG A 318 4.71 9.49 -11.13
N PRO A 319 5.77 9.50 -11.93
CA PRO A 319 6.65 10.65 -12.04
C PRO A 319 5.88 11.86 -12.58
N PRO A 320 6.06 13.06 -12.00
CA PRO A 320 5.51 14.28 -12.58
C PRO A 320 6.20 14.59 -13.91
N ALA A 321 5.54 15.38 -14.75
CA ALA A 321 6.08 15.77 -16.05
C ALA A 321 7.44 16.47 -15.90
N GLY A 322 8.45 15.98 -16.62
CA GLY A 322 9.81 16.53 -16.58
C GLY A 322 10.73 16.01 -15.48
N GLU A 323 10.27 15.08 -14.62
CA GLU A 323 11.16 14.44 -13.65
C GLU A 323 12.25 13.62 -14.33
N ASN A 324 13.50 13.81 -13.91
CA ASN A 324 14.61 12.97 -14.34
C ASN A 324 14.56 11.60 -13.65
N ALA A 325 14.34 10.52 -14.41
CA ALA A 325 14.31 9.15 -13.92
C ALA A 325 15.64 8.68 -13.27
N GLY A 326 16.77 9.34 -13.56
CA GLY A 326 18.06 9.08 -12.92
C GLY A 326 18.33 9.90 -11.66
N SER A 327 17.40 10.77 -11.24
CA SER A 327 17.46 11.42 -9.91
C SER A 327 17.28 10.38 -8.81
N ALA A 328 17.62 10.70 -7.56
CA ALA A 328 17.45 9.73 -6.47
C ALA A 328 15.99 9.33 -6.25
N LEU A 329 15.05 10.29 -6.32
CA LEU A 329 13.62 10.01 -6.26
C LEU A 329 13.21 9.20 -7.48
N GLY A 330 13.54 9.65 -8.68
CA GLY A 330 13.21 8.95 -9.92
C GLY A 330 13.71 7.49 -9.94
N ALA A 331 14.94 7.24 -9.47
CA ALA A 331 15.53 5.91 -9.41
C ALA A 331 14.92 5.04 -8.30
N SER A 332 14.31 5.64 -7.27
CA SER A 332 13.62 4.92 -6.20
C SER A 332 12.13 4.68 -6.48
N ARG A 333 11.50 5.42 -7.40
CA ARG A 333 10.07 5.24 -7.72
C ARG A 333 9.83 3.82 -8.22
N GLU A 334 8.84 3.16 -7.64
CA GLU A 334 8.40 1.83 -8.06
C GLU A 334 7.94 1.83 -9.52
N TYR A 335 7.38 2.96 -10.00
CA TYR A 335 7.06 3.15 -11.42
C TYR A 335 8.26 2.95 -12.35
N ASN A 336 9.46 3.39 -11.94
CA ASN A 336 10.69 3.30 -12.73
C ASN A 336 11.45 1.98 -12.50
N LEU A 337 11.29 1.37 -11.32
CA LEU A 337 11.81 0.03 -11.00
C LEU A 337 10.99 -1.10 -11.64
N ALA A 338 9.71 -0.84 -11.93
CA ALA A 338 8.79 -1.79 -12.53
C ALA A 338 9.25 -2.33 -13.90
N GLN A 339 8.97 -3.61 -14.13
CA GLN A 339 9.06 -4.24 -15.45
C GLN A 339 7.70 -4.42 -16.09
N ILE A 340 6.60 -4.24 -15.34
CA ILE A 340 5.24 -4.25 -15.88
C ILE A 340 4.50 -3.03 -15.32
N ARG A 341 3.79 -2.31 -16.19
CA ARG A 341 2.96 -1.17 -15.79
C ARG A 341 1.52 -1.42 -16.24
N VAL A 342 0.59 -1.19 -15.32
CA VAL A 342 -0.86 -1.17 -15.56
C VAL A 342 -1.36 0.23 -15.18
N LEU A 343 -1.69 1.03 -16.18
CA LEU A 343 -2.04 2.44 -16.00
C LEU A 343 -3.45 2.69 -16.51
N LEU A 344 -4.30 3.22 -15.62
CA LEU A 344 -5.64 3.67 -15.94
C LEU A 344 -5.75 5.18 -15.71
N THR A 345 -6.50 5.85 -16.58
CA THR A 345 -6.79 7.27 -16.46
C THR A 345 -8.05 7.63 -17.24
N ASP A 346 -8.55 8.82 -16.99
CA ASP A 346 -9.66 9.44 -17.72
C ASP A 346 -9.21 10.22 -18.97
N ASP A 347 -7.95 10.68 -19.03
CA ASP A 347 -7.40 11.39 -20.19
C ASP A 347 -6.23 10.58 -20.78
N PRO A 348 -6.33 10.08 -22.02
CA PRO A 348 -5.27 9.25 -22.61
C PRO A 348 -3.97 10.02 -22.87
N ASN A 349 -3.96 11.36 -22.78
CA ASN A 349 -2.73 12.15 -22.79
C ASN A 349 -1.85 11.91 -21.55
N GLU A 350 -2.43 11.41 -20.46
CA GLU A 350 -1.69 11.05 -19.24
C GLU A 350 -1.03 9.66 -19.34
N LEU A 351 -1.23 8.93 -20.44
CA LEU A 351 -0.63 7.62 -20.69
C LEU A 351 0.62 7.72 -21.58
N PRO A 352 1.56 6.77 -21.48
CA PRO A 352 2.65 6.63 -22.44
C PRO A 352 2.15 6.67 -23.88
N GLY A 353 2.82 7.46 -24.74
CA GLY A 353 2.42 7.66 -26.14
C GLY A 353 1.27 8.65 -26.37
N GLY A 354 0.60 9.11 -25.30
CA GLY A 354 -0.48 10.10 -25.36
C GLY A 354 -1.75 9.62 -26.09
N ALA A 355 -2.67 10.54 -26.39
CA ALA A 355 -3.97 10.22 -26.99
C ALA A 355 -3.90 9.58 -28.40
N GLY A 356 -2.78 9.73 -29.10
CA GLY A 356 -2.59 9.17 -30.44
C GLY A 356 -2.08 7.73 -30.47
N ASP A 357 -1.65 7.17 -29.34
CA ASP A 357 -1.13 5.79 -29.28
C ASP A 357 -2.29 4.79 -29.26
N ALA A 358 -2.39 3.96 -30.31
CA ALA A 358 -3.43 2.94 -30.46
C ALA A 358 -3.40 1.83 -29.40
N ASN A 359 -2.34 1.75 -28.60
CA ASN A 359 -2.23 0.80 -27.48
C ASN A 359 -2.79 1.36 -26.15
N ASN A 360 -3.16 2.64 -26.13
CA ASN A 360 -3.99 3.20 -25.08
C ASN A 360 -5.45 2.86 -25.45
N VAL A 361 -6.01 1.85 -24.78
CA VAL A 361 -7.30 1.28 -25.14
C VAL A 361 -8.37 1.84 -24.22
N ARG A 362 -9.43 2.41 -24.79
CA ARG A 362 -10.57 2.89 -24.02
C ARG A 362 -11.41 1.71 -23.51
N LEU A 363 -11.72 1.67 -22.21
CA LEU A 363 -12.50 0.62 -21.55
C LEU A 363 -14.02 0.84 -21.65
N ALA A 364 -14.50 1.26 -22.82
CA ALA A 364 -15.90 1.62 -23.05
C ALA A 364 -16.43 1.07 -24.37
N ASN A 365 -17.76 0.97 -24.47
CA ASN A 365 -18.45 0.59 -25.70
C ASN A 365 -18.84 1.85 -26.47
N VAL A 366 -17.97 2.36 -27.34
CA VAL A 366 -18.22 3.61 -28.09
C VAL A 366 -18.28 3.34 -29.60
N PRO A 367 -18.99 4.16 -30.40
CA PRO A 367 -18.95 4.01 -31.87
C PRO A 367 -17.51 4.05 -32.38
N GLY A 368 -17.06 3.02 -33.10
CA GLY A 368 -15.70 2.90 -33.64
C GLY A 368 -14.63 2.26 -32.73
N SER A 369 -14.75 2.31 -31.39
CA SER A 369 -13.81 1.63 -30.46
C SER A 369 -14.55 0.60 -29.63
N ASN A 370 -14.15 -0.67 -29.74
CA ASN A 370 -14.81 -1.84 -29.13
C ASN A 370 -16.31 -1.99 -29.49
N GLN A 371 -16.77 -1.35 -30.57
CA GLN A 371 -18.15 -1.47 -31.04
C GLN A 371 -18.56 -2.93 -31.30
N PHE A 372 -17.59 -3.78 -31.63
CA PHE A 372 -17.78 -5.22 -31.85
C PHE A 372 -17.27 -6.08 -30.69
N GLY A 373 -16.92 -5.48 -29.54
CA GLY A 373 -16.30 -6.13 -28.38
C GLY A 373 -14.82 -6.48 -28.60
N ILE A 374 -14.18 -7.08 -27.60
CA ILE A 374 -12.79 -7.56 -27.65
C ILE A 374 -12.79 -9.09 -27.79
N PRO A 375 -12.11 -9.69 -28.77
CA PRO A 375 -12.02 -11.15 -28.90
C PRO A 375 -11.31 -11.81 -27.70
N THR A 376 -11.90 -12.83 -27.08
CA THR A 376 -11.40 -13.55 -25.90
C THR A 376 -11.61 -15.07 -26.01
N PRO A 377 -10.74 -15.89 -25.39
CA PRO A 377 -10.89 -17.34 -25.30
C PRO A 377 -11.84 -17.69 -24.16
N VAL A 378 -13.14 -17.49 -24.34
CA VAL A 378 -14.14 -17.97 -23.36
C VAL A 378 -14.22 -19.50 -23.46
N ASN A 379 -14.19 -20.19 -22.33
CA ASN A 379 -14.45 -21.63 -22.27
C ASN A 379 -15.96 -21.87 -22.16
N ALA A 380 -16.56 -22.45 -23.20
CA ALA A 380 -17.99 -22.81 -23.24
C ALA A 380 -18.45 -23.73 -22.09
N ALA A 381 -17.54 -24.51 -21.50
CA ALA A 381 -17.83 -25.43 -20.39
C ALA A 381 -17.78 -24.76 -19.00
N ALA A 382 -17.29 -23.53 -18.91
CA ALA A 382 -17.02 -22.88 -17.63
C ALA A 382 -18.25 -22.18 -17.02
N PHE A 383 -19.30 -21.97 -17.80
CA PHE A 383 -20.59 -21.58 -17.23
C PHE A 383 -21.36 -22.81 -16.70
N PRO A 384 -21.86 -22.79 -15.46
CA PRO A 384 -22.75 -23.85 -14.96
C PRO A 384 -23.94 -24.03 -15.91
N GLY A 385 -24.04 -25.20 -16.57
CA GLY A 385 -25.20 -25.55 -17.41
C GLY A 385 -25.13 -25.23 -18.92
N GLY A 386 -23.96 -24.88 -19.50
CA GLY A 386 -23.80 -24.81 -20.98
C GLY A 386 -24.30 -23.52 -21.65
N VAL A 387 -24.10 -22.40 -20.96
CA VAL A 387 -24.68 -21.06 -21.24
C VAL A 387 -24.16 -20.40 -22.51
N VAL A 388 -23.01 -20.85 -23.02
CA VAL A 388 -22.45 -20.37 -24.29
C VAL A 388 -22.12 -21.60 -25.15
N PRO A 389 -22.64 -21.72 -26.39
CA PRO A 389 -22.43 -22.90 -27.21
C PRO A 389 -20.94 -23.07 -27.56
N ALA A 390 -20.38 -24.28 -27.42
CA ALA A 390 -19.01 -24.55 -27.84
C ALA A 390 -18.72 -24.00 -29.24
N LEU A 391 -17.72 -23.13 -29.35
CA LEU A 391 -17.33 -22.60 -30.65
C LEU A 391 -16.68 -23.69 -31.50
N PRO A 392 -16.83 -23.62 -32.83
CA PRO A 392 -16.01 -24.41 -33.75
C PRO A 392 -14.51 -24.23 -33.43
N GLY A 393 -13.73 -25.30 -33.56
CA GLY A 393 -12.31 -25.29 -33.18
C GLY A 393 -11.53 -24.14 -33.80
N GLY A 394 -10.94 -23.29 -32.94
CA GLY A 394 -10.12 -22.13 -33.34
C GLY A 394 -10.82 -20.77 -33.27
N SER A 395 -12.12 -20.71 -32.97
CA SER A 395 -12.87 -19.44 -32.87
C SER A 395 -12.81 -18.82 -31.45
N THR A 396 -12.91 -17.49 -31.36
CA THR A 396 -12.94 -16.69 -30.11
C THR A 396 -14.23 -15.86 -30.02
N TYR A 397 -14.71 -15.56 -28.80
CA TYR A 397 -15.89 -14.72 -28.58
C TYR A 397 -15.51 -13.27 -28.36
N ASN A 398 -16.36 -12.30 -28.73
CA ASN A 398 -16.14 -10.90 -28.35
C ASN A 398 -16.81 -10.56 -27.00
N THR A 399 -16.02 -10.17 -26.02
CA THR A 399 -16.49 -9.69 -24.72
C THR A 399 -16.68 -8.18 -24.76
N TYR A 400 -17.80 -7.67 -24.20
CA TYR A 400 -18.14 -6.25 -24.12
C TYR A 400 -17.98 -5.73 -22.69
N PHE A 401 -17.70 -4.44 -22.53
CA PHE A 401 -17.64 -3.80 -21.21
C PHE A 401 -19.04 -3.55 -20.62
N ALA A 402 -19.15 -3.51 -19.30
CA ALA A 402 -20.41 -3.27 -18.60
C ALA A 402 -21.08 -1.94 -18.99
N THR A 403 -22.37 -2.02 -19.31
CA THR A 403 -23.21 -0.89 -19.77
C THR A 403 -24.53 -0.87 -19.01
N GLY A 404 -24.89 0.29 -18.46
CA GLY A 404 -26.19 0.53 -17.83
C GLY A 404 -27.23 0.84 -18.89
N SER A 405 -28.50 0.49 -18.61
CA SER A 405 -29.60 0.75 -19.53
C SER A 405 -30.94 0.98 -18.85
N SER A 406 -31.70 1.94 -19.36
CA SER A 406 -33.11 2.14 -19.02
C SER A 406 -34.05 1.18 -19.76
N ALA A 407 -33.56 0.13 -20.42
CA ALA A 407 -34.40 -0.89 -21.06
C ALA A 407 -34.57 -2.14 -20.19
N ILE A 408 -33.77 -2.29 -19.12
CA ILE A 408 -33.70 -3.52 -18.34
C ILE A 408 -34.56 -3.39 -17.08
N PRO A 409 -35.43 -4.37 -16.78
CA PRO A 409 -36.26 -4.34 -15.59
C PRO A 409 -35.47 -4.68 -14.31
N ASP A 410 -35.82 -4.02 -13.22
CA ASP A 410 -35.37 -4.31 -11.86
C ASP A 410 -36.26 -5.37 -11.21
N MET A 411 -35.67 -6.54 -10.97
CA MET A 411 -36.34 -7.67 -10.35
C MET A 411 -36.61 -7.50 -8.85
N SER A 412 -36.03 -6.47 -8.20
CA SER A 412 -36.25 -6.19 -6.78
C SER A 412 -37.71 -5.81 -6.46
N THR A 413 -38.48 -5.39 -7.47
CA THR A 413 -39.91 -5.07 -7.35
C THR A 413 -40.83 -6.29 -7.44
N CYS A 414 -40.28 -7.47 -7.73
CA CYS A 414 -41.00 -8.73 -7.71
C CYS A 414 -41.18 -9.22 -6.26
N THR A 415 -42.18 -10.08 -6.00
CA THR A 415 -42.47 -10.51 -4.62
C THR A 415 -41.33 -11.39 -4.08
N ALA A 416 -40.79 -11.03 -2.92
CA ALA A 416 -39.70 -11.75 -2.24
C ALA A 416 -40.13 -13.04 -1.53
N VAL A 417 -41.31 -13.59 -1.82
CA VAL A 417 -41.77 -14.84 -1.19
C VAL A 417 -41.08 -16.01 -1.89
N PRO A 418 -40.18 -16.76 -1.22
CA PRO A 418 -39.61 -17.97 -1.77
C PRO A 418 -40.75 -18.98 -1.92
N VAL A 419 -41.21 -19.18 -3.14
CA VAL A 419 -42.20 -20.22 -3.46
C VAL A 419 -41.43 -21.47 -3.81
N ALA A 420 -41.38 -22.45 -2.90
CA ALA A 420 -40.72 -23.71 -3.19
C ALA A 420 -41.27 -24.32 -4.51
N PRO A 421 -40.40 -24.85 -5.40
CA PRO A 421 -38.95 -25.08 -5.25
C PRO A 421 -38.02 -23.91 -5.68
N PHE A 422 -38.51 -22.68 -5.81
CA PHE A 422 -37.77 -21.57 -6.45
C PHE A 422 -37.13 -20.62 -5.42
N PRO A 423 -35.77 -20.50 -5.39
CA PRO A 423 -35.06 -19.73 -4.37
C PRO A 423 -34.88 -18.21 -4.67
N GLY A 424 -35.57 -17.62 -5.66
CA GLY A 424 -35.39 -16.21 -6.06
C GLY A 424 -36.68 -15.37 -6.12
N PRO A 425 -36.59 -14.04 -6.41
CA PRO A 425 -37.73 -13.14 -6.58
C PRO A 425 -38.63 -13.59 -7.72
N VAL A 426 -39.94 -13.57 -7.48
CA VAL A 426 -40.93 -14.03 -8.46
C VAL A 426 -41.94 -12.92 -8.79
N CYS A 427 -42.18 -12.70 -10.07
CA CYS A 427 -43.00 -11.61 -10.57
C CYS A 427 -44.45 -12.10 -10.80
N PRO A 428 -45.47 -11.31 -10.42
CA PRO A 428 -46.86 -11.71 -10.59
C PRO A 428 -47.22 -11.73 -12.09
N PRO A 429 -47.90 -12.78 -12.56
CA PRO A 429 -48.36 -12.85 -13.93
C PRO A 429 -49.55 -11.92 -14.16
N VAL A 430 -49.73 -11.51 -15.41
CA VAL A 430 -50.85 -10.68 -15.83
C VAL A 430 -52.16 -11.46 -15.61
N ASN A 431 -53.02 -10.99 -14.71
CA ASN A 431 -54.37 -11.52 -14.62
C ASN A 431 -55.15 -11.11 -15.88
N THR A 432 -56.12 -11.91 -16.34
CA THR A 432 -56.73 -11.73 -17.67
C THR A 432 -57.53 -10.44 -17.88
N ASN A 433 -57.46 -9.45 -16.97
CA ASN A 433 -58.03 -8.10 -17.08
C ASN A 433 -57.12 -6.97 -16.50
N ALA A 434 -55.88 -7.23 -16.06
CA ALA A 434 -55.00 -6.21 -15.47
C ALA A 434 -53.98 -5.70 -16.50
N ALA A 435 -53.69 -4.40 -16.44
CA ALA A 435 -52.57 -3.79 -17.14
C ALA A 435 -51.27 -4.54 -16.78
N ALA A 436 -50.34 -4.63 -17.74
CA ALA A 436 -49.03 -5.24 -17.56
C ALA A 436 -48.37 -4.85 -16.23
N THR A 437 -47.67 -5.79 -15.60
CA THR A 437 -46.88 -5.50 -14.39
C THR A 437 -45.69 -4.63 -14.79
N ALA A 438 -45.78 -3.32 -14.55
CA ALA A 438 -44.65 -2.42 -14.78
C ALA A 438 -43.57 -2.69 -13.72
N LEU A 439 -42.46 -3.29 -14.15
CA LEU A 439 -41.26 -3.39 -13.32
C LEU A 439 -40.51 -2.06 -13.41
N ASN A 440 -39.87 -1.66 -12.30
CA ASN A 440 -38.98 -0.50 -12.32
C ASN A 440 -37.77 -0.77 -13.23
N PHE A 441 -37.03 0.28 -13.60
CA PHE A 441 -35.77 0.11 -14.32
C PHE A 441 -34.68 -0.44 -13.40
N ASP A 442 -33.88 -1.38 -13.90
CA ASP A 442 -32.63 -1.82 -13.27
C ASP A 442 -31.69 -0.62 -13.12
N TRP A 443 -31.62 0.21 -14.16
CA TRP A 443 -30.95 1.50 -14.15
C TRP A 443 -31.87 2.64 -14.58
N PRO A 444 -32.47 3.35 -13.62
CA PRO A 444 -33.38 4.44 -13.95
C PRO A 444 -32.66 5.72 -14.40
N PHE A 445 -31.39 5.91 -14.02
CA PHE A 445 -30.65 7.15 -14.26
C PHE A 445 -29.22 6.90 -14.72
N ALA A 446 -28.80 7.61 -15.76
CA ALA A 446 -27.38 7.74 -16.09
C ALA A 446 -26.63 8.52 -15.00
N PRO A 447 -25.30 8.39 -14.92
CA PRO A 447 -24.50 9.23 -14.04
C PRO A 447 -24.82 10.73 -14.20
N ALA A 448 -24.89 11.44 -13.09
CA ALA A 448 -25.05 12.88 -13.09
C ALA A 448 -23.84 13.56 -13.75
N ASN A 449 -24.08 14.69 -14.41
CA ASN A 449 -22.99 15.54 -14.86
C ASN A 449 -22.25 16.09 -13.63
N PRO A 450 -20.91 15.99 -13.57
CA PRO A 450 -20.14 16.68 -12.55
C PRO A 450 -20.30 18.20 -12.68
N ILE A 451 -20.06 18.91 -11.59
CA ILE A 451 -19.97 20.37 -11.58
C ILE A 451 -18.82 20.85 -12.48
N ALA A 452 -18.92 22.09 -13.00
CA ALA A 452 -17.87 22.67 -13.82
C ALA A 452 -16.54 22.71 -13.04
N GLY A 453 -15.46 22.20 -13.65
CA GLY A 453 -14.16 22.03 -12.99
C GLY A 453 -13.94 20.67 -12.33
N ALA A 454 -15.00 19.88 -12.11
CA ALA A 454 -14.92 18.51 -11.57
C ALA A 454 -15.07 17.42 -12.66
N GLN A 455 -14.91 17.80 -13.93
CA GLN A 455 -14.89 16.89 -15.08
C GLN A 455 -13.50 16.29 -15.26
N THR A 456 -13.40 14.97 -15.16
CA THR A 456 -12.11 14.27 -15.28
C THR A 456 -11.95 13.55 -16.63
N LEU A 457 -13.04 13.03 -17.18
CA LEU A 457 -13.08 12.26 -18.44
C LEU A 457 -12.94 13.14 -19.68
N VAL A 458 -12.01 12.77 -20.57
CA VAL A 458 -11.69 13.51 -21.79
C VAL A 458 -11.78 12.59 -23.02
N PRO A 459 -12.56 12.97 -24.08
CA PRO A 459 -13.43 14.15 -24.16
C PRO A 459 -14.59 14.09 -23.16
N ALA A 460 -14.96 15.24 -22.59
CA ALA A 460 -16.09 15.36 -21.67
C ALA A 460 -17.39 14.85 -22.32
N GLY A 461 -18.21 14.12 -21.56
CA GLY A 461 -19.47 13.55 -22.07
C GLY A 461 -19.29 12.23 -22.84
N ALA A 462 -18.39 11.36 -22.38
CA ALA A 462 -18.32 9.97 -22.80
C ALA A 462 -19.70 9.35 -23.06
N PRO A 463 -19.86 8.57 -24.15
CA PRO A 463 -21.17 8.44 -24.78
C PRO A 463 -22.15 7.77 -23.82
N ILE A 464 -23.07 8.59 -23.30
CA ILE A 464 -24.45 8.19 -23.16
C ILE A 464 -24.87 7.84 -24.59
N LEU A 465 -24.80 6.56 -24.93
CA LEU A 465 -24.99 6.03 -26.27
C LEU A 465 -26.35 6.43 -26.85
N THR A 466 -27.33 6.73 -25.98
CA THR A 466 -28.62 7.35 -26.29
C THR A 466 -29.14 8.02 -25.01
N ASN A 467 -29.52 9.31 -25.04
CA ASN A 467 -30.11 10.00 -23.88
C ASN A 467 -31.58 10.34 -24.12
N ALA A 468 -32.35 9.37 -24.62
CA ALA A 468 -33.79 9.54 -24.73
C ALA A 468 -34.40 9.21 -23.37
N ALA A 469 -35.22 10.12 -22.82
CA ALA A 469 -36.10 9.83 -21.70
C ALA A 469 -37.07 8.72 -22.12
N ALA A 470 -36.63 7.47 -21.99
CA ALA A 470 -37.43 6.32 -22.37
C ALA A 470 -38.58 6.18 -21.37
N PRO A 471 -39.82 5.98 -21.83
CA PRO A 471 -40.88 5.51 -20.93
C PRO A 471 -40.47 4.16 -20.32
N ALA A 472 -40.92 3.88 -19.09
CA ALA A 472 -40.59 2.63 -18.39
C ALA A 472 -40.82 1.39 -19.25
N PRO A 473 -39.89 0.42 -19.26
CA PRO A 473 -40.09 -0.83 -19.96
C PRO A 473 -41.32 -1.49 -19.38
N THR A 474 -42.35 -1.62 -20.20
CA THR A 474 -43.52 -2.42 -19.81
C THR A 474 -43.14 -3.87 -20.07
N VAL A 475 -42.87 -4.61 -19.01
CA VAL A 475 -42.56 -6.04 -19.08
C VAL A 475 -43.87 -6.81 -19.06
N THR A 476 -44.13 -7.55 -20.13
CA THR A 476 -45.26 -8.47 -20.15
C THR A 476 -44.75 -9.89 -20.02
N MET A 477 -44.99 -10.50 -18.85
CA MET A 477 -44.83 -11.95 -18.70
C MET A 477 -45.93 -12.65 -19.47
N CYS A 478 -45.53 -13.71 -20.12
CA CYS A 478 -46.15 -14.08 -21.37
C CYS A 478 -46.58 -15.56 -21.16
N PRO A 479 -47.87 -15.88 -21.39
CA PRO A 479 -48.53 -17.03 -20.78
C PRO A 479 -48.02 -18.37 -21.34
N PRO A 480 -48.06 -19.47 -20.56
CA PRO A 480 -47.76 -20.80 -21.07
C PRO A 480 -48.72 -21.16 -22.21
N GLY A 481 -48.20 -21.81 -23.25
CA GLY A 481 -48.94 -22.07 -24.50
C GLY A 481 -50.05 -23.13 -24.39
N ASN A 482 -50.35 -23.63 -23.19
CA ASN A 482 -51.49 -24.51 -22.91
C ASN A 482 -52.78 -23.73 -22.54
N LEU A 483 -52.76 -22.40 -22.58
CA LEU A 483 -53.91 -21.56 -22.27
C LEU A 483 -54.59 -21.03 -23.53
N ASN A 484 -55.92 -21.10 -23.56
CA ASN A 484 -56.75 -20.66 -24.69
C ASN A 484 -57.03 -19.14 -24.62
N VAL A 485 -55.96 -18.34 -24.52
CA VAL A 485 -56.01 -16.88 -24.38
C VAL A 485 -55.12 -16.26 -25.46
N ALA A 486 -55.61 -15.21 -26.14
CA ALA A 486 -54.79 -14.46 -27.08
C ALA A 486 -53.57 -13.88 -26.32
N PRO A 487 -52.34 -14.24 -26.70
CA PRO A 487 -51.18 -13.79 -25.97
C PRO A 487 -50.95 -12.28 -26.21
N PRO A 488 -50.40 -11.54 -25.24
CA PRO A 488 -50.06 -10.13 -25.41
C PRO A 488 -49.24 -9.85 -26.67
N ALA A 489 -49.32 -8.64 -27.24
CA ALA A 489 -48.55 -8.29 -28.44
C ALA A 489 -47.04 -8.49 -28.21
N GLY A 490 -46.37 -9.19 -29.13
CA GLY A 490 -44.94 -9.56 -29.02
C GLY A 490 -44.69 -10.94 -28.40
N CYS A 491 -45.70 -11.57 -27.83
CA CYS A 491 -45.63 -12.94 -27.35
C CYS A 491 -45.65 -13.97 -28.51
N PRO A 492 -44.81 -15.02 -28.54
CA PRO A 492 -44.91 -16.09 -29.53
C PRO A 492 -46.25 -16.82 -29.45
N ALA A 493 -46.83 -17.14 -30.61
CA ALA A 493 -48.13 -17.79 -30.73
C ALA A 493 -48.11 -19.31 -30.42
N ALA A 494 -46.93 -19.92 -30.30
CA ALA A 494 -46.76 -21.36 -30.07
C ALA A 494 -45.81 -21.64 -28.90
N ASN A 495 -46.29 -22.45 -27.94
CA ASN A 495 -45.67 -23.01 -26.74
C ASN A 495 -44.12 -22.90 -26.69
N PRO A 496 -43.54 -21.73 -26.34
CA PRO A 496 -42.11 -21.56 -26.38
C PRO A 496 -41.48 -22.27 -25.18
N PRO A 497 -40.34 -22.98 -25.35
CA PRO A 497 -39.57 -23.46 -24.23
C PRO A 497 -38.95 -22.23 -23.53
N TYR A 498 -39.40 -21.97 -22.30
CA TYR A 498 -38.86 -20.99 -21.34
C TYR A 498 -39.36 -19.52 -21.51
N PRO A 499 -39.54 -18.75 -20.41
CA PRO A 499 -40.31 -17.51 -20.42
C PRO A 499 -39.69 -16.45 -21.32
N TYR A 500 -40.58 -15.77 -22.01
CA TYR A 500 -40.31 -14.64 -22.85
C TYR A 500 -40.91 -13.43 -22.14
N GLU A 501 -40.11 -12.39 -21.94
CA GLU A 501 -40.61 -11.07 -21.58
C GLU A 501 -40.67 -10.22 -22.84
N VAL A 502 -41.78 -9.53 -23.04
CA VAL A 502 -41.85 -8.49 -24.06
C VAL A 502 -41.60 -7.17 -23.37
N THR A 503 -40.45 -6.57 -23.65
CA THR A 503 -40.10 -5.21 -23.23
C THR A 503 -40.57 -4.22 -24.29
N ALA A 504 -41.57 -3.40 -23.96
CA ALA A 504 -41.97 -2.31 -24.83
C ALA A 504 -40.87 -1.22 -24.91
N ASN A 505 -40.59 -0.68 -26.12
CA ASN A 505 -39.73 0.49 -26.38
C ASN A 505 -38.20 0.33 -26.28
N LEU A 506 -37.61 -0.82 -26.64
CA LEU A 506 -36.15 -0.99 -26.71
C LEU A 506 -35.43 0.09 -27.53
N ASN A 507 -36.06 0.60 -28.60
CA ASN A 507 -35.50 1.63 -29.47
C ASN A 507 -35.38 3.03 -28.82
N ASN A 508 -36.03 3.24 -27.66
CA ASN A 508 -35.99 4.52 -26.95
C ASN A 508 -35.12 4.47 -25.68
N ALA A 509 -34.54 3.32 -25.34
CA ALA A 509 -33.78 3.16 -24.11
C ALA A 509 -32.49 3.97 -24.11
N ALA A 510 -32.18 4.59 -22.97
CA ALA A 510 -30.89 5.22 -22.75
C ALA A 510 -29.85 4.17 -22.33
N THR A 511 -28.61 4.33 -22.78
CA THR A 511 -27.48 3.46 -22.39
C THR A 511 -26.22 4.28 -22.10
N TRP A 512 -25.40 3.82 -21.15
CA TRP A 512 -24.15 4.49 -20.74
C TRP A 512 -23.14 3.49 -20.20
N ASN A 513 -21.86 3.82 -20.27
CA ASN A 513 -20.80 2.94 -19.77
C ASN A 513 -20.79 2.91 -18.23
N MET A 514 -20.58 1.73 -17.65
CA MET A 514 -20.37 1.54 -16.21
C MET A 514 -18.90 1.36 -15.85
N ILE A 515 -18.10 1.06 -16.87
CA ILE A 515 -16.65 1.06 -16.86
C ILE A 515 -16.25 2.00 -17.99
N ASP A 516 -15.41 2.99 -17.72
CA ASP A 516 -14.85 3.89 -18.74
C ASP A 516 -13.44 4.29 -18.31
N GLY A 517 -12.81 5.17 -19.10
CA GLY A 517 -11.41 5.55 -19.01
C GLY A 517 -10.55 4.78 -20.01
N TRP A 518 -9.24 4.96 -19.90
CA TRP A 518 -8.23 4.44 -20.81
C TRP A 518 -7.26 3.56 -20.05
N LEU A 519 -6.92 2.42 -20.63
CA LEU A 519 -5.97 1.44 -20.11
C LEU A 519 -4.71 1.40 -20.98
N ARG A 520 -3.56 1.38 -20.32
CA ARG A 520 -2.27 1.01 -20.89
C ARG A 520 -1.65 -0.09 -20.04
N VAL A 521 -1.35 -1.23 -20.68
CA VAL A 521 -0.48 -2.26 -20.13
C VAL A 521 0.78 -2.33 -20.98
N GLU A 522 1.94 -2.27 -20.36
CA GLU A 522 3.22 -2.40 -21.04
C GLU A 522 4.24 -3.12 -20.14
N TYR A 523 5.22 -3.77 -20.77
CA TYR A 523 6.34 -4.36 -20.06
C TYR A 523 7.68 -3.83 -20.58
N LYS A 524 8.71 -3.90 -19.74
CA LYS A 524 10.08 -3.57 -20.09
C LYS A 524 10.83 -4.84 -20.45
N ASN A 525 11.39 -4.88 -21.66
CA ASN A 525 12.24 -6.00 -22.08
C ASN A 525 13.69 -5.84 -21.61
N VAL A 526 14.51 -6.88 -21.81
CA VAL A 526 15.94 -6.89 -21.42
C VAL A 526 16.79 -5.82 -22.12
N ALA A 527 16.33 -5.28 -23.26
CA ALA A 527 16.97 -4.16 -23.94
C ALA A 527 16.58 -2.79 -23.34
N GLY A 528 15.67 -2.76 -22.37
CA GLY A 528 15.18 -1.57 -21.71
C GLY A 528 14.01 -0.87 -22.41
N ASN A 529 13.47 -1.46 -23.48
CA ASN A 529 12.35 -0.90 -24.24
C ASN A 529 11.00 -1.25 -23.60
N TRP A 530 10.08 -0.30 -23.57
CA TRP A 530 8.69 -0.50 -23.17
C TRP A 530 7.87 -1.01 -24.35
N ILE A 531 7.26 -2.18 -24.19
CA ILE A 531 6.45 -2.85 -25.20
C ILE A 531 5.00 -2.89 -24.72
N PRO A 532 4.04 -2.27 -25.44
CA PRO A 532 2.64 -2.34 -25.09
C PRO A 532 2.07 -3.76 -25.29
N VAL A 533 1.29 -4.22 -24.32
CA VAL A 533 0.59 -5.52 -24.32
C VAL A 533 -0.89 -5.39 -23.93
N THR A 534 -1.43 -4.17 -23.87
CA THR A 534 -2.85 -3.90 -23.52
C THR A 534 -3.81 -4.83 -24.27
N ASN A 535 -3.69 -4.89 -25.60
CA ASN A 535 -4.56 -5.71 -26.44
C ASN A 535 -4.33 -7.22 -26.24
N GLU A 536 -3.11 -7.65 -25.92
CA GLU A 536 -2.83 -9.05 -25.62
C GLU A 536 -3.54 -9.48 -24.33
N TRP A 537 -3.41 -8.69 -23.26
CA TRP A 537 -4.04 -8.97 -21.97
C TRP A 537 -5.57 -8.94 -22.07
N LEU A 538 -6.14 -7.94 -22.74
CA LEU A 538 -7.59 -7.87 -22.94
C LEU A 538 -8.12 -9.05 -23.78
N ARG A 539 -7.30 -9.55 -24.73
CA ARG A 539 -7.64 -10.75 -25.51
C ARG A 539 -7.57 -12.03 -24.71
N LEU A 540 -6.91 -12.08 -23.56
CA LEU A 540 -7.00 -13.23 -22.64
C LEU A 540 -8.33 -13.27 -21.88
N GLY A 541 -9.13 -12.21 -21.98
CA GLY A 541 -10.37 -12.02 -21.26
C GLY A 541 -10.23 -11.08 -20.07
N PHE A 542 -11.38 -10.62 -19.57
CA PHE A 542 -11.42 -9.58 -18.54
C PHE A 542 -12.66 -9.62 -17.63
N ALA A 543 -13.34 -10.76 -17.60
CA ALA A 543 -14.50 -10.99 -16.75
C ALA A 543 -14.34 -12.26 -15.89
N ARG A 544 -15.07 -12.31 -14.79
CA ARG A 544 -15.17 -13.48 -13.90
C ARG A 544 -16.60 -13.83 -13.55
N GLY A 545 -16.82 -14.97 -12.91
CA GLY A 545 -18.11 -15.30 -12.30
C GLY A 545 -18.45 -14.41 -11.09
N THR A 546 -19.58 -14.66 -10.45
CA THR A 546 -20.04 -13.91 -9.25
C THR A 546 -19.13 -14.09 -8.04
N THR A 547 -18.33 -15.15 -8.02
CA THR A 547 -17.31 -15.41 -7.00
C THR A 547 -15.92 -15.02 -7.50
N PRO A 548 -15.14 -14.25 -6.72
CA PRO A 548 -13.73 -13.99 -7.02
C PRO A 548 -12.91 -15.29 -7.06
N PRO A 549 -11.93 -15.42 -7.97
CA PRO A 549 -11.09 -16.61 -8.04
C PRO A 549 -10.08 -16.61 -6.89
N THR A 550 -10.19 -17.55 -5.96
CA THR A 550 -9.22 -17.72 -4.85
C THR A 550 -8.23 -18.87 -5.07
N ALA A 551 -8.36 -19.61 -6.18
CA ALA A 551 -7.44 -20.69 -6.55
C ALA A 551 -7.34 -20.89 -8.08
N PRO A 552 -6.27 -21.57 -8.57
CA PRO A 552 -5.99 -21.70 -9.99
C PRO A 552 -7.11 -22.32 -10.81
N GLY A 553 -7.55 -21.60 -11.85
CA GLY A 553 -8.56 -22.08 -12.81
C GLY A 553 -10.01 -21.91 -12.35
N ASN A 554 -10.26 -21.24 -11.22
CA ASN A 554 -11.61 -21.02 -10.70
C ASN A 554 -12.41 -19.92 -11.43
N ASN A 555 -11.78 -19.14 -12.31
CA ASN A 555 -12.52 -18.17 -13.11
C ASN A 555 -13.35 -18.88 -14.19
N SER A 556 -14.68 -18.87 -13.99
CA SER A 556 -15.68 -19.54 -14.82
C SER A 556 -16.04 -18.82 -16.13
N VAL A 557 -15.55 -17.60 -16.35
CA VAL A 557 -15.93 -16.78 -17.51
C VAL A 557 -14.75 -16.61 -18.45
N ASN A 558 -13.66 -16.00 -17.97
CA ASN A 558 -12.41 -15.93 -18.71
C ASN A 558 -11.29 -16.58 -17.89
N PRO A 559 -11.12 -17.91 -17.99
CA PRO A 559 -10.14 -18.65 -17.18
C PRO A 559 -8.68 -18.18 -17.33
N THR A 560 -8.37 -17.49 -18.42
CA THR A 560 -7.04 -16.96 -18.74
C THR A 560 -6.88 -15.47 -18.46
N ALA A 561 -7.92 -14.78 -17.98
CA ALA A 561 -7.87 -13.34 -17.73
C ALA A 561 -6.82 -13.00 -16.68
N ILE A 562 -6.00 -11.99 -16.97
CA ILE A 562 -5.01 -11.45 -16.03
C ILE A 562 -5.60 -10.25 -15.28
N LEU A 563 -6.21 -9.32 -16.02
CA LEU A 563 -6.95 -8.19 -15.45
C LEU A 563 -8.44 -8.43 -15.62
N ILE A 564 -9.19 -8.23 -14.55
CA ILE A 564 -10.63 -8.48 -14.50
C ILE A 564 -11.33 -7.20 -14.06
N PHE A 565 -12.34 -6.78 -14.83
CA PHE A 565 -13.06 -5.52 -14.61
C PHE A 565 -14.54 -5.70 -14.25
N GLN A 566 -15.10 -6.88 -14.53
CA GLN A 566 -16.55 -7.10 -14.47
C GLN A 566 -16.95 -8.53 -14.14
N GLN A 567 -18.20 -8.69 -13.73
CA GLN A 567 -18.86 -9.95 -13.42
C GLN A 567 -20.30 -9.96 -13.95
N PRO A 568 -20.93 -11.13 -14.19
CA PRO A 568 -22.32 -11.21 -14.58
C PRO A 568 -23.23 -10.46 -13.61
N ALA A 569 -24.27 -9.83 -14.16
CA ALA A 569 -25.27 -9.10 -13.41
C ALA A 569 -26.28 -10.04 -12.73
N ASP A 570 -25.91 -10.48 -11.52
CA ASP A 570 -26.80 -11.11 -10.52
C ASP A 570 -27.79 -10.05 -10.02
N ARG A 571 -29.01 -10.02 -10.55
CA ARG A 571 -29.98 -8.93 -10.30
C ARG A 571 -30.80 -9.18 -9.05
N ASN A 572 -30.98 -10.44 -8.69
CA ASN A 572 -31.75 -10.83 -7.54
C ASN A 572 -30.94 -10.80 -6.23
N GLY A 573 -29.60 -10.78 -6.31
CA GLY A 573 -28.69 -10.72 -5.18
C GLY A 573 -28.51 -12.04 -4.43
N ASP A 574 -28.78 -13.18 -5.05
CA ASP A 574 -28.66 -14.51 -4.45
C ASP A 574 -27.26 -15.14 -4.62
N GLY A 575 -26.37 -14.49 -5.36
CA GLY A 575 -25.00 -14.92 -5.64
C GLY A 575 -24.86 -15.93 -6.78
N GLY A 576 -25.97 -16.40 -7.34
CA GLY A 576 -26.06 -17.15 -8.59
C GLY A 576 -26.30 -16.26 -9.80
N VAL A 577 -26.39 -16.88 -10.97
CA VAL A 577 -26.81 -16.21 -12.21
C VAL A 577 -27.94 -17.02 -12.81
N ASP A 578 -29.13 -16.43 -12.92
CA ASP A 578 -30.32 -17.07 -13.47
C ASP A 578 -30.48 -16.79 -14.98
N LEU A 579 -30.39 -17.84 -15.80
CA LEU A 579 -30.26 -17.70 -17.25
C LEU A 579 -31.55 -17.92 -18.03
N ASN A 580 -32.39 -18.83 -17.53
CA ASN A 580 -33.56 -19.31 -18.26
C ASN A 580 -34.84 -18.62 -17.80
N GLY A 581 -34.80 -17.94 -16.65
CA GLY A 581 -36.01 -17.58 -15.93
C GLY A 581 -36.90 -18.81 -15.66
N GLN A 582 -38.14 -18.56 -15.29
CA GLN A 582 -39.19 -19.53 -15.11
C GLN A 582 -40.55 -18.95 -15.54
N ALA A 583 -41.29 -19.68 -16.37
CA ALA A 583 -42.62 -19.27 -16.79
C ALA A 583 -43.64 -19.34 -15.63
N PRO A 584 -44.61 -18.42 -15.57
CA PRO A 584 -45.73 -18.54 -14.64
C PRO A 584 -46.59 -19.76 -14.97
N VAL A 585 -47.07 -20.48 -13.96
CA VAL A 585 -47.88 -21.70 -14.11
C VAL A 585 -49.30 -21.44 -13.63
N CYS A 586 -50.31 -21.76 -14.44
CA CYS A 586 -51.70 -21.67 -14.01
C CYS A 586 -52.02 -22.78 -12.98
N THR A 587 -52.47 -22.41 -11.77
CA THR A 587 -52.79 -23.35 -10.68
C THR A 587 -54.27 -23.53 -10.43
N ALA A 588 -55.12 -22.65 -10.97
CA ALA A 588 -56.57 -22.85 -11.01
C ALA A 588 -57.16 -22.20 -12.26
N SER A 589 -58.13 -22.88 -12.86
CA SER A 589 -58.88 -22.39 -14.02
C SER A 589 -60.39 -22.37 -13.76
N GLY A 590 -61.11 -21.41 -14.33
CA GLY A 590 -62.57 -21.29 -14.23
C GLY A 590 -63.17 -20.37 -15.30
N GLY A 591 -64.50 -20.44 -15.49
CA GLY A 591 -65.24 -19.64 -16.46
C GLY A 591 -65.40 -20.29 -17.85
N ASN A 592 -66.20 -19.64 -18.72
CA ASN A 592 -66.36 -19.98 -20.14
C ASN A 592 -66.14 -18.71 -21.00
N PRO A 593 -65.10 -18.64 -21.86
CA PRO A 593 -64.07 -19.66 -22.05
C PRO A 593 -63.23 -19.90 -20.79
N VAL A 594 -62.61 -21.08 -20.69
CA VAL A 594 -61.73 -21.45 -19.56
C VAL A 594 -60.63 -20.42 -19.40
N ARG A 595 -60.60 -19.72 -18.26
CA ARG A 595 -59.59 -18.71 -17.91
C ARG A 595 -58.79 -19.16 -16.72
N CYS A 596 -57.52 -18.76 -16.66
CA CYS A 596 -56.75 -18.95 -15.45
C CYS A 596 -57.24 -17.97 -14.37
N THR A 597 -57.74 -18.50 -13.25
CA THR A 597 -58.24 -17.72 -12.11
C THR A 597 -57.19 -17.58 -11.01
N ARG A 598 -56.17 -18.44 -10.99
CA ARG A 598 -55.03 -18.37 -10.08
C ARG A 598 -53.75 -18.83 -10.75
N TRP A 599 -52.68 -18.11 -10.49
CA TRP A 599 -51.36 -18.39 -11.04
C TRP A 599 -50.32 -18.59 -9.94
N ASN A 600 -49.31 -19.42 -10.22
CA ASN A 600 -47.99 -19.35 -9.60
C ASN A 600 -47.15 -18.27 -10.29
N TYR A 601 -46.34 -17.59 -9.49
CA TYR A 601 -45.45 -16.54 -9.96
C TYR A 601 -44.37 -17.07 -10.92
N GLY A 602 -43.96 -16.24 -11.89
CA GLY A 602 -42.84 -16.52 -12.79
C GLY A 602 -41.56 -15.83 -12.33
N ARG A 603 -40.42 -16.17 -12.94
CA ARG A 603 -39.12 -15.52 -12.70
C ARG A 603 -38.52 -15.09 -14.04
N PRO A 604 -38.18 -13.82 -14.27
CA PRO A 604 -37.46 -13.44 -15.49
C PRO A 604 -36.00 -13.93 -15.46
N PRO A 605 -35.35 -14.14 -16.62
CA PRO A 605 -33.92 -14.42 -16.68
C PRO A 605 -33.12 -13.16 -16.28
N GLU A 606 -32.09 -13.31 -15.47
CA GLU A 606 -31.22 -12.20 -15.10
C GLU A 606 -30.36 -11.76 -16.26
N VAL A 607 -29.75 -12.72 -16.95
CA VAL A 607 -29.01 -12.44 -18.18
C VAL A 607 -29.78 -12.98 -19.36
N VAL A 608 -29.99 -12.13 -20.35
CA VAL A 608 -30.77 -12.50 -21.53
C VAL A 608 -29.85 -13.17 -22.54
N SER A 609 -30.25 -14.35 -23.03
CA SER A 609 -29.61 -14.96 -24.20
C SER A 609 -29.94 -14.12 -25.44
N ASP A 610 -28.95 -13.86 -26.27
CA ASP A 610 -29.07 -12.99 -27.46
C ASP A 610 -29.91 -13.65 -28.60
N PHE A 611 -30.69 -14.68 -28.27
CA PHE A 611 -31.29 -15.64 -29.20
C PHE A 611 -32.72 -15.30 -29.68
N LEU A 612 -33.29 -14.15 -29.31
CA LEU A 612 -34.69 -13.80 -29.62
C LEU A 612 -34.89 -12.84 -30.80
N MET A 613 -34.00 -12.84 -31.78
CA MET A 613 -34.24 -12.18 -33.07
C MET A 613 -34.09 -13.14 -34.26
N ASN A 614 -34.95 -14.16 -34.33
CA ASN A 614 -35.12 -14.90 -35.58
C ASN A 614 -36.58 -15.21 -35.89
N GLY A 615 -37.27 -14.14 -36.28
CA GLY A 615 -38.51 -14.17 -37.06
C GLY A 615 -38.41 -13.34 -38.34
N ALA A 616 -37.19 -13.14 -38.89
CA ALA A 616 -36.90 -12.79 -40.28
C ALA A 616 -35.37 -12.81 -40.52
N GLY A 617 -34.85 -13.79 -41.28
CA GLY A 617 -33.59 -13.62 -42.01
C GLY A 617 -32.26 -13.59 -41.24
N SER A 618 -32.06 -14.46 -40.25
CA SER A 618 -30.79 -15.11 -39.85
C SER A 618 -29.44 -14.50 -40.28
N THR A 619 -28.79 -13.77 -39.36
CA THR A 619 -27.37 -13.94 -38.97
C THR A 619 -27.18 -13.41 -37.54
N SER A 620 -27.14 -14.34 -36.59
CA SER A 620 -27.31 -14.19 -35.13
C SER A 620 -26.16 -13.50 -34.39
N PRO A 621 -26.41 -12.77 -33.29
CA PRO A 621 -25.42 -12.59 -32.25
C PRO A 621 -25.71 -13.51 -31.07
N TYR A 622 -24.71 -14.31 -30.72
CA TYR A 622 -24.45 -14.83 -29.38
C TYR A 622 -23.33 -13.96 -28.79
N PHE A 623 -23.05 -14.07 -27.49
CA PHE A 623 -21.96 -13.38 -26.80
C PHE A 623 -20.73 -13.14 -27.71
N GLY A 624 -20.68 -11.96 -28.32
CA GLY A 624 -19.65 -11.58 -29.27
C GLY A 624 -19.39 -12.45 -30.50
N ILE A 625 -20.19 -12.31 -31.55
CA ILE A 625 -19.70 -12.51 -32.92
C ILE A 625 -20.25 -11.38 -33.83
N THR A 626 -19.40 -10.82 -34.69
CA THR A 626 -19.87 -10.36 -36.01
C THR A 626 -18.99 -11.03 -37.08
N ASN A 627 -19.62 -11.67 -38.06
CA ASN A 627 -19.06 -11.66 -39.41
C ASN A 627 -19.62 -10.38 -40.05
N ALA A 628 -18.74 -9.55 -40.59
CA ALA A 628 -19.02 -8.20 -41.07
C ALA A 628 -20.36 -8.04 -41.81
N GLY A 629 -21.22 -7.11 -41.37
CA GLY A 629 -22.35 -6.61 -42.19
C GLY A 629 -23.66 -6.25 -41.45
N THR A 630 -23.85 -4.93 -41.24
CA THR A 630 -25.10 -4.16 -41.07
C THR A 630 -26.19 -4.58 -40.05
N VAL A 631 -25.84 -4.36 -38.78
CA VAL A 631 -26.58 -3.68 -37.69
C VAL A 631 -27.84 -4.32 -37.07
N ALA A 632 -27.60 -5.16 -36.06
CA ALA A 632 -28.29 -5.12 -34.75
C ALA A 632 -27.23 -5.33 -33.65
N GLN A 633 -27.20 -4.47 -32.63
CA GLN A 633 -26.20 -4.53 -31.55
C GLN A 633 -26.52 -5.65 -30.54
N SER A 634 -25.50 -6.31 -29.98
CA SER A 634 -25.67 -7.34 -28.95
C SER A 634 -26.29 -6.78 -27.66
N LEU A 635 -27.33 -7.45 -27.14
CA LEU A 635 -27.91 -7.17 -25.82
C LEU A 635 -26.96 -7.56 -24.68
N SER A 636 -25.88 -8.31 -24.94
CA SER A 636 -24.98 -8.82 -23.89
C SER A 636 -24.17 -7.73 -23.15
N LYS A 637 -24.03 -6.52 -23.70
CA LYS A 637 -23.31 -5.41 -23.03
C LYS A 637 -23.96 -4.98 -21.71
N ILE A 638 -25.25 -5.29 -21.51
CA ILE A 638 -26.01 -4.97 -20.29
C ILE A 638 -26.08 -6.13 -19.29
N ASN A 639 -25.41 -7.25 -19.55
CA ASN A 639 -25.43 -8.44 -18.69
C ASN A 639 -24.32 -8.42 -17.62
N TRP A 640 -23.68 -7.29 -17.40
CA TRP A 640 -22.47 -7.16 -16.58
C TRP A 640 -22.59 -6.07 -15.54
N TYR A 641 -22.02 -6.32 -14.37
CA TYR A 641 -21.72 -5.30 -13.38
C TYR A 641 -20.21 -5.05 -13.30
N PRO A 642 -19.80 -3.80 -13.02
CA PRO A 642 -18.42 -3.54 -12.60
C PRO A 642 -18.11 -4.31 -11.31
N ILE A 643 -16.82 -4.52 -11.06
CA ILE A 643 -16.38 -5.05 -9.77
C ILE A 643 -16.29 -3.90 -8.79
N ASN A 644 -17.33 -3.75 -7.98
CA ASN A 644 -17.34 -2.83 -6.85
C ASN A 644 -17.28 -3.61 -5.54
N LEU A 645 -16.79 -2.98 -4.48
CA LEU A 645 -16.86 -3.45 -3.10
C LEU A 645 -17.18 -2.29 -2.15
N TYR A 646 -17.66 -2.60 -0.95
CA TYR A 646 -17.85 -1.60 0.10
C TYR A 646 -16.74 -1.68 1.16
N ASP A 647 -15.94 -0.62 1.25
CA ASP A 647 -14.98 -0.41 2.32
C ASP A 647 -15.64 0.37 3.46
N ALA A 648 -16.07 -0.35 4.48
CA ALA A 648 -16.73 0.23 5.66
C ALA A 648 -15.80 1.14 6.47
N ARG A 649 -14.46 1.00 6.36
CA ARG A 649 -13.53 1.92 7.03
C ARG A 649 -13.56 3.28 6.35
N GLU A 650 -13.68 3.31 5.03
CA GLU A 650 -13.76 4.56 4.28
C GLU A 650 -15.17 5.15 4.29
N GLY A 651 -16.20 4.31 4.25
CA GLY A 651 -17.60 4.74 4.19
C GLY A 651 -18.16 5.28 5.50
N GLU A 652 -17.65 4.84 6.65
CA GLU A 652 -18.22 5.20 7.95
C GLU A 652 -17.34 6.20 8.68
N THR A 653 -17.89 7.29 9.20
CA THR A 653 -17.10 8.26 9.99
C THR A 653 -16.78 7.74 11.38
N ARG A 654 -17.64 6.89 11.93
CA ARG A 654 -17.59 6.32 13.29
C ARG A 654 -17.99 4.85 13.27
N ASP A 655 -17.60 4.09 14.30
CA ASP A 655 -18.04 2.69 14.48
C ASP A 655 -19.48 2.63 15.03
N VAL A 656 -20.41 3.28 14.35
CA VAL A 656 -21.83 3.35 14.71
C VAL A 656 -22.64 2.97 13.49
N ALA A 657 -23.49 1.94 13.63
CA ALA A 657 -24.25 1.43 12.50
C ALA A 657 -25.30 2.46 12.04
N ALA A 658 -25.20 2.91 10.79
CA ALA A 658 -26.16 3.81 10.14
C ALA A 658 -27.27 3.06 9.37
N GLY A 659 -27.56 1.81 9.76
CA GLY A 659 -28.53 0.89 9.16
C GLY A 659 -27.92 -0.07 8.13
N ASN A 660 -28.21 -1.38 8.26
CA ASN A 660 -27.49 -2.44 7.53
C ASN A 660 -27.68 -2.44 6.01
N ASN A 661 -28.71 -1.80 5.44
CA ASN A 661 -28.88 -1.73 3.98
C ASN A 661 -28.45 -0.38 3.39
N SER A 662 -27.73 0.45 4.17
CA SER A 662 -27.35 1.81 3.78
C SER A 662 -25.84 1.98 3.82
N CYS A 663 -25.26 2.66 2.83
CA CYS A 663 -23.81 2.89 2.76
C CYS A 663 -23.46 4.29 2.24
N ALA A 664 -22.32 4.82 2.65
CA ALA A 664 -21.84 6.09 2.11
C ALA A 664 -21.21 5.91 0.73
N ALA A 665 -21.38 6.90 -0.16
CA ALA A 665 -20.81 6.85 -1.50
C ALA A 665 -19.28 6.75 -1.50
N VAL A 666 -18.62 7.40 -0.55
CA VAL A 666 -17.15 7.37 -0.41
C VAL A 666 -16.59 5.99 -0.06
N GLY A 667 -17.37 5.11 0.56
CA GLY A 667 -16.96 3.74 0.86
C GLY A 667 -17.13 2.77 -0.31
N VAL A 668 -17.83 3.17 -1.39
CA VAL A 668 -18.00 2.32 -2.57
C VAL A 668 -16.75 2.44 -3.45
N MET A 669 -15.99 1.36 -3.54
CA MET A 669 -14.73 1.29 -4.30
C MET A 669 -14.92 0.45 -5.56
N ASN A 670 -14.43 0.93 -6.71
CA ASN A 670 -14.32 0.13 -7.93
C ASN A 670 -12.94 -0.57 -7.96
N ALA A 671 -12.93 -1.89 -7.98
CA ALA A 671 -11.71 -2.67 -7.98
C ALA A 671 -11.37 -3.17 -9.39
N VAL A 672 -10.10 -3.07 -9.77
CA VAL A 672 -9.51 -3.87 -10.85
C VAL A 672 -8.90 -5.10 -10.20
N GLU A 673 -9.34 -6.29 -10.60
CA GLU A 673 -8.80 -7.54 -10.09
C GLU A 673 -7.59 -7.98 -10.93
N LEU A 674 -6.48 -8.35 -10.27
CA LEU A 674 -5.31 -8.96 -10.88
C LEU A 674 -5.23 -10.43 -10.44
N ASP A 675 -5.40 -11.32 -11.42
CA ASP A 675 -5.20 -12.76 -11.23
C ASP A 675 -3.71 -13.08 -11.27
N VAL A 676 -3.14 -13.30 -10.09
CA VAL A 676 -1.70 -13.42 -9.87
C VAL A 676 -1.15 -14.72 -10.47
N SER A 677 -1.93 -15.79 -10.41
CA SER A 677 -1.63 -17.09 -11.00
C SER A 677 -1.61 -17.03 -12.53
N ASN A 678 -2.57 -16.34 -13.15
CA ASN A 678 -2.59 -16.14 -14.60
C ASN A 678 -1.46 -15.21 -15.07
N LEU A 679 -1.10 -14.19 -14.28
CA LEU A 679 0.08 -13.37 -14.54
C LEU A 679 1.37 -14.23 -14.57
N LYS A 680 1.54 -15.14 -13.61
CA LYS A 680 2.67 -16.08 -13.61
C LYS A 680 2.72 -16.93 -14.87
N LYS A 681 1.57 -17.47 -15.30
CA LYS A 681 1.47 -18.28 -16.52
C LYS A 681 1.83 -17.48 -17.77
N TRP A 682 1.42 -16.21 -17.86
CA TRP A 682 1.84 -15.31 -18.93
C TRP A 682 3.36 -15.09 -18.91
N LEU A 683 3.94 -14.78 -17.74
CA LEU A 683 5.39 -14.61 -17.57
C LEU A 683 6.20 -15.84 -18.01
N TRP A 684 5.67 -17.04 -17.76
CA TRP A 684 6.31 -18.31 -18.14
C TRP A 684 6.05 -18.71 -19.60
N GLY A 685 5.20 -17.97 -20.34
CA GLY A 685 4.81 -18.34 -21.70
C GLY A 685 4.00 -19.63 -21.76
N ALA A 686 3.17 -19.88 -20.74
CA ALA A 686 2.30 -21.06 -20.71
C ALA A 686 1.33 -21.04 -21.92
N PRO A 687 1.06 -22.20 -22.55
CA PRO A 687 0.15 -22.26 -23.69
C PRO A 687 -1.23 -21.64 -23.38
N GLY A 688 -1.68 -20.72 -24.23
CA GLY A 688 -2.96 -20.02 -24.07
C GLY A 688 -2.91 -18.72 -23.27
N TYR A 689 -1.76 -18.34 -22.72
CA TYR A 689 -1.56 -17.14 -21.90
C TYR A 689 -0.71 -16.08 -22.60
N GLY A 690 -0.76 -15.96 -23.92
CA GLY A 690 0.08 -14.99 -24.66
C GLY A 690 1.52 -15.47 -24.90
N VAL A 691 2.33 -14.63 -25.55
CA VAL A 691 3.70 -14.97 -25.99
C VAL A 691 4.75 -13.96 -25.54
N SER A 692 4.33 -12.79 -25.05
CA SER A 692 5.25 -11.70 -24.71
C SER A 692 5.86 -11.83 -23.31
N GLY A 693 5.21 -12.52 -22.37
CA GLY A 693 5.64 -12.61 -20.98
C GLY A 693 7.08 -13.12 -20.75
N PRO A 694 7.59 -14.13 -21.49
CA PRO A 694 8.99 -14.55 -21.39
C PRO A 694 10.03 -13.49 -21.79
N SER A 695 9.59 -12.39 -22.43
CA SER A 695 10.47 -11.28 -22.84
C SER A 695 10.58 -10.18 -21.78
N VAL A 696 9.83 -10.29 -20.67
CA VAL A 696 9.91 -9.35 -19.55
C VAL A 696 11.26 -9.49 -18.86
N ASP A 697 11.94 -8.37 -18.62
CA ASP A 697 13.17 -8.36 -17.84
C ASP A 697 12.90 -8.86 -16.41
N PHE A 698 13.65 -9.85 -15.96
CA PHE A 698 13.60 -10.35 -14.58
C PHE A 698 14.98 -10.26 -13.90
N VAL A 699 16.01 -9.86 -14.65
CA VAL A 699 17.40 -9.90 -14.19
C VAL A 699 17.69 -8.67 -13.33
N THR A 700 17.20 -7.50 -13.75
CA THR A 700 17.53 -6.22 -13.08
C THR A 700 17.05 -6.13 -11.64
N GLN A 701 15.94 -6.78 -11.29
CA GLN A 701 15.36 -6.76 -9.94
C GLN A 701 15.34 -8.13 -9.25
N ASN A 702 16.03 -9.14 -9.80
CA ASN A 702 15.99 -10.53 -9.29
C ASN A 702 14.53 -11.04 -9.15
N GLY A 703 13.74 -10.88 -10.21
CA GLY A 703 12.31 -11.12 -10.23
C GLY A 703 11.56 -10.00 -10.94
N TRP A 704 10.27 -9.87 -10.66
CA TRP A 704 9.39 -8.91 -11.34
C TRP A 704 8.75 -7.93 -10.37
N VAL A 705 8.67 -6.68 -10.81
CA VAL A 705 7.90 -5.62 -10.18
C VAL A 705 6.79 -5.19 -11.13
N LEU A 706 5.53 -5.32 -10.68
CA LEU A 706 4.35 -4.80 -11.36
C LEU A 706 3.93 -3.50 -10.68
N TYR A 707 3.82 -2.43 -11.44
CA TYR A 707 3.30 -1.15 -10.99
C TYR A 707 1.87 -0.93 -11.49
N PHE A 708 0.95 -0.67 -10.56
CA PHE A 708 -0.44 -0.34 -10.84
C PHE A 708 -0.74 1.12 -10.49
N SER A 709 -1.54 1.76 -11.34
CA SER A 709 -2.09 3.06 -11.02
C SER A 709 -3.40 3.29 -11.76
N ASP A 710 -4.41 3.75 -11.02
CA ASP A 710 -5.70 4.16 -11.52
C ASP A 710 -6.01 5.58 -11.08
N ARG A 711 -5.97 6.50 -12.05
CA ARG A 711 -6.28 7.94 -11.88
C ARG A 711 -7.62 8.31 -12.51
N ARG A 712 -8.50 7.33 -12.75
CA ARG A 712 -9.90 7.59 -13.12
C ARG A 712 -10.62 8.25 -11.96
N GLY A 713 -11.55 9.15 -12.26
CA GLY A 713 -12.29 9.97 -11.29
C GLY A 713 -11.46 10.92 -10.43
N MET A 714 -10.12 10.88 -10.48
CA MET A 714 -9.25 11.72 -9.68
C MET A 714 -9.24 13.16 -10.21
N LEU A 715 -9.47 14.12 -9.31
CA LEU A 715 -9.48 15.53 -9.66
C LEU A 715 -8.06 16.12 -9.64
N PRO A 716 -7.77 17.09 -10.53
CA PRO A 716 -6.59 17.96 -10.44
C PRO A 716 -6.37 18.52 -9.03
N ASN A 717 -5.17 18.39 -8.48
CA ASN A 717 -4.84 18.94 -7.17
C ASN A 717 -4.56 20.45 -7.29
N PRO A 718 -5.40 21.34 -6.73
CA PRO A 718 -5.24 22.79 -6.86
C PRO A 718 -4.09 23.35 -6.02
N ASN A 719 -3.54 22.57 -5.09
CA ASN A 719 -2.45 22.97 -4.19
C ASN A 719 -1.07 22.69 -4.78
N VAL A 720 -1.00 22.14 -6.00
CA VAL A 720 0.23 21.92 -6.75
C VAL A 720 0.22 22.75 -8.04
N VAL A 721 1.35 23.42 -8.33
CA VAL A 721 1.48 24.27 -9.52
C VAL A 721 1.18 23.49 -10.80
N GLY A 722 0.30 24.04 -11.64
CA GLY A 722 -0.15 23.41 -12.89
C GLY A 722 -1.34 22.46 -12.71
N ASN A 723 -1.84 22.31 -11.49
CA ASN A 723 -2.97 21.46 -11.10
C ASN A 723 -2.90 20.04 -11.68
N PRO A 724 -1.78 19.30 -11.51
CA PRO A 724 -1.72 17.92 -11.97
C PRO A 724 -2.59 17.02 -11.08
N LYS A 725 -2.96 15.83 -11.59
CA LYS A 725 -3.36 14.72 -10.73
C LYS A 725 -2.12 14.22 -9.98
N THR A 726 -2.17 14.26 -8.66
CA THR A 726 -1.02 13.98 -7.76
C THR A 726 -0.99 12.54 -7.25
N GLY A 727 -2.06 11.77 -7.47
CA GLY A 727 -2.19 10.40 -7.00
C GLY A 727 -2.91 10.28 -5.66
N ASP A 728 -3.04 11.37 -4.89
CA ASP A 728 -3.87 11.39 -3.68
C ASP A 728 -5.35 11.52 -4.02
N SER A 729 -6.18 11.25 -3.03
CA SER A 729 -7.63 11.31 -3.21
C SER A 729 -8.24 12.69 -3.00
N GLY A 730 -7.50 13.64 -2.42
CA GLY A 730 -8.02 14.93 -1.98
C GLY A 730 -9.15 14.85 -0.95
N LEU A 731 -9.11 13.87 -0.04
CA LEU A 731 -10.12 13.63 1.02
C LEU A 731 -9.49 13.66 2.43
N GLU A 732 -8.98 14.80 2.87
CA GLU A 732 -8.31 14.92 4.16
C GLU A 732 -9.27 15.21 5.33
N ASP A 733 -10.40 15.84 5.04
CA ASP A 733 -11.43 16.24 6.01
C ASP A 733 -12.24 15.02 6.52
N SER A 734 -11.66 14.29 7.48
CA SER A 734 -12.10 12.93 7.86
C SER A 734 -12.09 12.65 9.37
N ILE A 735 -11.37 13.44 10.17
CA ILE A 735 -11.25 13.22 11.62
C ILE A 735 -12.38 13.93 12.36
N ASN A 736 -12.53 15.24 12.14
CA ASN A 736 -13.62 16.06 12.67
C ASN A 736 -13.90 15.78 14.17
N SER A 737 -12.89 15.97 15.01
CA SER A 737 -12.84 15.61 16.43
C SER A 737 -13.89 16.35 17.27
N GLY A 738 -14.25 17.57 16.86
CA GLY A 738 -15.34 18.36 17.47
C GLY A 738 -16.74 17.81 17.19
N SER A 739 -16.89 16.90 16.23
CA SER A 739 -18.18 16.36 15.80
C SER A 739 -18.43 14.93 16.29
N ALA A 740 -19.51 14.76 17.05
CA ALA A 740 -19.99 13.45 17.50
C ALA A 740 -20.46 12.53 16.35
N ALA A 741 -20.71 13.08 15.17
CA ALA A 741 -21.01 12.30 13.97
C ALA A 741 -19.84 12.26 12.97
N GLY A 742 -18.72 12.94 13.27
CA GLY A 742 -17.58 13.09 12.35
C GLY A 742 -17.93 13.83 11.08
N VAL A 743 -18.78 14.87 11.20
CA VAL A 743 -19.19 15.71 10.07
C VAL A 743 -18.01 16.58 9.64
N PRO A 744 -17.63 16.56 8.34
CA PRO A 744 -16.66 17.47 7.73
C PRO A 744 -16.92 18.95 8.06
N ASP A 745 -15.87 19.66 8.47
CA ASP A 745 -15.94 21.06 8.89
C ASP A 745 -15.15 22.03 7.99
N GLY A 746 -14.42 21.51 6.99
CA GLY A 746 -13.66 22.30 6.03
C GLY A 746 -12.41 22.97 6.60
N ALA A 747 -11.94 22.55 7.78
CA ALA A 747 -10.73 23.05 8.42
C ALA A 747 -9.77 21.91 8.80
N LEU A 748 -8.47 22.21 8.87
CA LEU A 748 -7.50 21.26 9.43
C LEU A 748 -7.74 21.10 10.93
N GLU A 749 -7.79 19.86 11.39
CA GLU A 749 -7.79 19.56 12.82
C GLU A 749 -6.58 20.18 13.55
N PRO A 750 -6.76 20.71 14.78
CA PRO A 750 -5.67 21.24 15.57
C PRO A 750 -4.59 20.19 15.83
N LYS A 751 -3.36 20.56 15.49
CA LYS A 751 -2.16 19.77 15.78
C LYS A 751 -2.04 19.47 17.28
N ALA A 752 -1.84 18.20 17.61
CA ALA A 752 -1.52 17.77 18.98
C ALA A 752 -0.16 18.31 19.44
N GLY A 753 -0.03 18.59 20.75
CA GLY A 753 1.24 19.02 21.33
C GLY A 753 2.38 18.03 21.03
N GLY A 754 3.56 18.53 20.66
CA GLY A 754 4.72 17.68 20.34
C GLY A 754 4.63 16.88 19.03
N LYS A 755 3.57 17.02 18.22
CA LYS A 755 3.53 16.48 16.85
C LYS A 755 4.02 17.52 15.84
N LYS A 756 4.19 17.18 14.57
CA LYS A 756 4.68 18.12 13.53
C LYS A 756 3.54 18.75 12.72
N TYR A 757 2.58 17.93 12.29
CA TYR A 757 1.52 18.29 11.36
C TYR A 757 0.13 18.21 12.03
N SER A 758 -0.88 18.80 11.38
CA SER A 758 -2.28 18.46 11.67
C SER A 758 -2.51 16.99 11.33
N PRO A 759 -3.38 16.26 12.04
CA PRO A 759 -3.67 14.86 11.73
C PRO A 759 -4.54 14.66 10.47
N GLU A 760 -4.97 15.72 9.80
CA GLU A 760 -5.65 15.65 8.49
C GLU A 760 -4.72 15.98 7.31
N ASP A 761 -3.58 16.63 7.55
CA ASP A 761 -2.56 16.97 6.54
C ASP A 761 -1.66 15.75 6.22
N VAL A 762 -2.21 14.73 5.54
CA VAL A 762 -1.54 13.43 5.30
C VAL A 762 -0.46 13.50 4.24
N ASN A 763 -0.55 14.46 3.32
CA ASN A 763 0.52 14.72 2.36
C ASN A 763 1.57 15.75 2.87
N GLN A 764 1.35 16.34 4.04
CA GLN A 764 2.27 17.24 4.76
C GLN A 764 2.55 18.57 4.03
N ASN A 765 1.57 19.06 3.27
CA ASN A 765 1.66 20.33 2.52
C ASN A 765 1.20 21.55 3.36
N GLY A 766 0.60 21.33 4.54
CA GLY A 766 0.12 22.37 5.44
C GLY A 766 -1.23 22.98 5.07
N VAL A 767 -1.98 22.37 4.16
CA VAL A 767 -3.29 22.79 3.65
C VAL A 767 -4.27 21.62 3.77
N LEU A 768 -5.56 21.89 3.98
CA LEU A 768 -6.60 20.87 3.92
C LEU A 768 -6.94 20.54 2.46
N ASP A 769 -6.79 19.29 2.05
CA ASP A 769 -7.27 18.82 0.76
C ASP A 769 -8.70 18.25 0.85
N ALA A 770 -9.70 19.02 0.36
CA ALA A 770 -11.09 18.58 0.27
C ALA A 770 -11.64 18.53 -1.16
N PHE A 771 -10.79 18.77 -2.16
CA PHE A 771 -11.18 18.89 -3.57
C PHE A 771 -11.74 17.58 -4.15
N GLY A 772 -11.28 16.42 -3.67
CA GLY A 772 -11.72 15.10 -4.14
C GLY A 772 -13.18 14.77 -3.87
N SER A 773 -13.82 15.48 -2.94
CA SER A 773 -15.23 15.27 -2.58
C SER A 773 -16.21 15.68 -3.69
N GLN A 774 -15.80 16.57 -4.60
CA GLN A 774 -16.70 17.28 -5.52
C GLN A 774 -17.40 16.38 -6.54
N ASN A 775 -16.78 15.25 -6.92
CA ASN A 775 -17.32 14.34 -7.93
C ASN A 775 -17.64 12.95 -7.36
N ILE A 776 -17.74 12.78 -6.04
CA ILE A 776 -18.13 11.51 -5.43
C ILE A 776 -19.65 11.32 -5.50
N GLY A 777 -20.08 10.12 -5.91
CA GLY A 777 -21.49 9.72 -5.88
C GLY A 777 -22.33 10.11 -7.11
N LEU A 778 -21.68 10.50 -8.21
CA LEU A 778 -22.37 10.88 -9.45
C LEU A 778 -23.15 9.72 -10.07
N GLY A 779 -22.73 8.48 -9.86
CA GLY A 779 -23.43 7.28 -10.35
C GLY A 779 -24.57 6.77 -9.45
N PHE A 780 -24.83 7.39 -8.30
CA PHE A 780 -25.78 6.85 -7.31
C PHE A 780 -27.00 7.74 -7.12
N TYR A 781 -28.17 7.12 -7.01
CA TYR A 781 -29.46 7.80 -6.88
C TYR A 781 -30.33 7.17 -5.79
N ASN A 782 -31.05 8.01 -5.05
CA ASN A 782 -32.11 7.64 -4.12
C ASN A 782 -33.43 8.25 -4.59
N ALA A 783 -34.41 7.42 -4.97
CA ALA A 783 -35.74 7.87 -5.38
C ALA A 783 -35.71 9.03 -6.42
N GLY A 784 -34.76 8.99 -7.37
CA GLY A 784 -34.59 10.01 -8.41
C GLY A 784 -33.71 11.20 -8.05
N VAL A 785 -33.25 11.30 -6.80
CA VAL A 785 -32.29 12.34 -6.38
C VAL A 785 -30.88 11.76 -6.40
N ASN A 786 -29.97 12.43 -7.10
CA ASN A 786 -28.58 12.03 -7.14
C ASN A 786 -27.90 12.24 -5.78
N VAL A 787 -27.07 11.29 -5.36
CA VAL A 787 -26.38 11.32 -4.06
C VAL A 787 -25.33 12.44 -3.98
N ASN A 788 -24.65 12.79 -5.08
CA ASN A 788 -23.74 13.94 -5.15
C ASN A 788 -24.48 15.28 -4.97
N GLY A 789 -25.67 15.42 -5.55
CA GLY A 789 -26.50 16.63 -5.44
C GLY A 789 -27.06 16.90 -4.03
N GLY A 790 -27.02 15.91 -3.13
CA GLY A 790 -27.41 16.04 -1.73
C GLY A 790 -26.25 16.38 -0.79
N LEU A 791 -25.00 16.44 -1.27
CA LEU A 791 -23.78 16.71 -0.47
C LEU A 791 -23.70 18.16 0.08
N GLY A 792 -24.83 18.89 0.09
CA GLY A 792 -24.89 20.33 0.30
C GLY A 792 -24.79 21.07 -1.03
N GLY A 793 -25.92 21.53 -1.53
CA GLY A 793 -25.95 22.45 -2.67
C GLY A 793 -25.08 23.67 -2.36
N ILE A 794 -24.08 23.86 -3.22
CA ILE A 794 -23.21 25.02 -3.42
C ILE A 794 -23.89 26.33 -2.99
N THR A 795 -23.81 26.63 -1.71
CA THR A 795 -23.76 27.98 -1.16
C THR A 795 -22.57 27.94 -0.23
N SER A 796 -21.68 28.92 -0.35
CA SER A 796 -20.30 28.94 0.18
C SER A 796 -20.14 28.80 1.71
N ALA A 797 -21.14 28.32 2.45
CA ALA A 797 -21.19 28.28 3.91
C ALA A 797 -21.17 26.88 4.53
N ILE A 798 -21.29 25.78 3.76
CA ILE A 798 -21.25 24.41 4.29
C ILE A 798 -20.21 23.57 3.52
N PRO A 799 -19.25 22.91 4.20
CA PRO A 799 -18.29 21.98 3.60
C PRO A 799 -18.99 20.80 2.91
N ASN A 800 -18.40 20.30 1.81
CA ASN A 800 -18.88 19.09 1.14
C ASN A 800 -18.75 17.88 2.08
N ASN A 801 -19.81 17.07 2.20
CA ASN A 801 -19.80 15.92 3.09
C ASN A 801 -19.90 14.59 2.32
N PRO A 802 -18.80 13.94 1.91
CA PRO A 802 -18.83 12.73 1.09
C PRO A 802 -19.48 11.49 1.78
N TYR A 803 -19.83 11.60 3.06
CA TYR A 803 -20.53 10.56 3.83
C TYR A 803 -22.06 10.66 3.72
N LEU A 804 -22.62 11.81 3.31
CA LEU A 804 -24.06 12.09 3.29
C LEU A 804 -24.51 12.87 2.04
N PRO A 805 -25.68 12.55 1.43
CA PRO A 805 -26.61 11.51 1.82
C PRO A 805 -26.05 10.11 1.54
N ARG A 806 -26.52 9.13 2.31
CA ARG A 806 -26.13 7.72 2.09
C ARG A 806 -26.93 7.12 0.94
N ILE A 807 -26.36 6.14 0.27
CA ILE A 807 -27.07 5.23 -0.65
C ILE A 807 -28.05 4.41 0.19
N ALA A 808 -29.35 4.53 -0.10
CA ALA A 808 -30.41 3.95 0.75
C ALA A 808 -30.52 2.42 0.66
N ALA A 809 -30.11 1.84 -0.47
CA ALA A 809 -30.10 0.40 -0.72
C ALA A 809 -28.74 0.00 -1.30
N CYS A 810 -27.80 -0.31 -0.42
CA CYS A 810 -26.40 -0.51 -0.77
C CYS A 810 -26.21 -1.67 -1.76
N LEU A 811 -26.92 -2.78 -1.52
CA LEU A 811 -26.87 -4.00 -2.34
C LEU A 811 -27.34 -3.78 -3.79
N SER A 812 -28.42 -3.03 -3.97
CA SER A 812 -29.04 -2.82 -5.28
C SER A 812 -28.55 -1.57 -6.01
N THR A 813 -27.89 -0.64 -5.33
CA THR A 813 -27.37 0.60 -5.94
C THR A 813 -25.83 0.64 -5.97
N GLY A 814 -25.14 0.41 -4.85
CA GLY A 814 -23.69 0.54 -4.76
C GLY A 814 -22.93 -0.53 -5.56
N ARG A 815 -23.42 -1.77 -5.51
CA ARG A 815 -22.78 -2.92 -6.18
C ARG A 815 -22.72 -2.79 -7.70
N LYS A 816 -23.77 -2.26 -8.32
CA LYS A 816 -23.92 -2.29 -9.78
C LYS A 816 -23.50 -1.00 -10.48
N ASN A 817 -23.65 0.16 -9.86
CA ASN A 817 -23.50 1.45 -10.57
C ASN A 817 -22.04 1.89 -10.79
N TRP A 818 -21.86 2.86 -11.70
CA TRP A 818 -20.57 3.50 -11.93
C TRP A 818 -20.08 4.23 -10.68
N VAL A 819 -18.81 4.03 -10.34
CA VAL A 819 -18.15 4.69 -9.22
C VAL A 819 -17.39 5.91 -9.76
N SER A 820 -17.66 7.07 -9.18
CA SER A 820 -17.03 8.34 -9.52
C SER A 820 -16.08 8.82 -8.41
N GLY A 821 -15.22 9.78 -8.73
CA GLY A 821 -14.19 10.25 -7.82
C GLY A 821 -13.00 9.30 -7.73
N ALA A 822 -11.98 9.67 -6.94
CA ALA A 822 -10.81 8.84 -6.70
C ALA A 822 -11.16 7.64 -5.79
N ARG A 823 -12.04 6.73 -6.23
CA ARG A 823 -12.51 5.56 -5.47
C ARG A 823 -12.22 4.26 -6.22
N HIS A 824 -10.95 4.07 -6.57
CA HIS A 824 -10.44 2.95 -7.34
C HIS A 824 -9.34 2.21 -6.59
N ALA A 825 -9.28 0.89 -6.76
CA ALA A 825 -8.34 0.02 -6.07
C ALA A 825 -7.85 -1.13 -6.95
N LEU A 826 -6.72 -1.72 -6.57
CA LEU A 826 -6.27 -3.01 -7.09
C LEU A 826 -6.70 -4.11 -6.13
N LYS A 827 -7.28 -5.21 -6.62
CA LYS A 827 -7.54 -6.42 -5.82
C LYS A 827 -6.74 -7.59 -6.36
N LEU A 828 -5.82 -8.12 -5.55
CA LEU A 828 -5.04 -9.31 -5.87
C LEU A 828 -5.86 -10.55 -5.56
N VAL A 829 -5.98 -11.44 -6.54
CA VAL A 829 -6.72 -12.69 -6.45
C VAL A 829 -5.88 -13.86 -6.98
N ASP A 830 -6.24 -15.08 -6.61
CA ASP A 830 -5.51 -16.31 -6.97
C ASP A 830 -3.99 -16.26 -6.71
N GLY A 831 -3.63 -15.79 -5.51
CA GLY A 831 -2.24 -15.64 -5.07
C GLY A 831 -1.69 -16.84 -4.29
N SER A 832 -2.43 -17.95 -4.16
CA SER A 832 -2.06 -19.05 -3.24
C SER A 832 -0.70 -19.69 -3.56
N LEU A 833 -0.11 -20.41 -2.60
CA LEU A 833 1.20 -21.05 -2.77
C LEU A 833 1.25 -21.95 -4.02
N ALA A 834 2.28 -21.75 -4.82
CA ALA A 834 2.58 -22.60 -5.94
C ALA A 834 3.23 -23.91 -5.48
N ASN A 835 2.64 -25.07 -5.78
CA ASN A 835 3.42 -26.31 -5.76
C ASN A 835 4.41 -26.27 -6.93
N VAL A 836 5.70 -26.55 -6.67
CA VAL A 836 6.76 -26.59 -7.70
C VAL A 836 6.31 -27.51 -8.85
N GLY A 837 6.17 -26.95 -10.06
CA GLY A 837 5.72 -27.67 -11.25
C GLY A 837 4.21 -27.59 -11.58
N ALA A 838 3.36 -27.02 -10.72
CA ALA A 838 1.92 -26.93 -10.95
C ALA A 838 1.46 -25.69 -11.75
N GLY A 839 2.36 -24.73 -12.05
CA GLY A 839 2.07 -23.56 -12.87
C GLY A 839 1.09 -22.53 -12.29
N GLY A 840 0.63 -22.68 -11.03
CA GLY A 840 -0.23 -21.71 -10.33
C GLY A 840 0.51 -20.87 -9.29
N GLY A 841 -0.19 -19.90 -8.68
CA GLY A 841 0.26 -19.10 -7.54
C GLY A 841 1.13 -17.87 -7.88
N VAL A 842 1.77 -17.27 -6.86
CA VAL A 842 2.62 -16.07 -7.04
C VAL A 842 3.76 -16.30 -8.05
N PRO A 843 4.06 -15.32 -8.92
CA PRO A 843 5.22 -15.38 -9.81
C PRO A 843 6.52 -15.69 -9.06
N LEU A 844 7.26 -16.66 -9.60
CA LEU A 844 8.56 -17.13 -9.14
C LEU A 844 9.34 -17.59 -10.37
N LEU A 845 10.67 -17.50 -10.38
CA LEU A 845 11.45 -18.03 -11.51
C LEU A 845 11.39 -19.57 -11.50
N THR A 846 11.52 -20.17 -12.67
CA THR A 846 11.50 -21.65 -12.83
C THR A 846 12.66 -22.34 -12.11
N THR A 847 13.72 -21.62 -11.81
CA THR A 847 14.85 -22.05 -10.96
C THR A 847 14.50 -22.10 -9.47
N ASN A 848 13.26 -21.78 -9.10
CA ASN A 848 12.83 -21.63 -7.71
C ASN A 848 13.65 -20.55 -6.97
N THR A 849 13.99 -19.48 -7.70
CA THR A 849 14.70 -18.29 -7.22
C THR A 849 13.99 -17.02 -7.67
N GLY A 850 14.34 -15.87 -7.11
CA GLY A 850 13.73 -14.57 -7.45
C GLY A 850 12.38 -14.33 -6.76
N GLY A 851 11.79 -13.17 -7.02
CA GLY A 851 10.59 -12.73 -6.32
C GLY A 851 9.55 -12.00 -7.16
N PHE A 852 8.53 -11.46 -6.49
CA PHE A 852 7.46 -10.71 -7.12
C PHE A 852 6.93 -9.58 -6.22
N THR A 853 6.95 -8.36 -6.72
CA THR A 853 6.42 -7.19 -6.00
C THR A 853 5.28 -6.55 -6.79
N VAL A 854 4.19 -6.24 -6.09
CA VAL A 854 3.14 -5.36 -6.59
C VAL A 854 3.29 -4.01 -5.93
N ALA A 855 3.55 -2.99 -6.73
CA ALA A 855 3.56 -1.60 -6.30
C ALA A 855 2.32 -0.87 -6.82
N SER A 856 1.71 -0.01 -6.02
CA SER A 856 0.49 0.70 -6.39
C SER A 856 0.37 2.08 -5.74
N GLU A 857 0.01 3.11 -6.51
CA GLU A 857 -0.36 4.39 -5.90
C GLU A 857 -1.76 4.39 -5.29
N ASN A 858 -2.59 3.41 -5.65
CA ASN A 858 -3.93 3.15 -5.13
C ASN A 858 -3.86 2.11 -3.99
N PRO A 859 -4.89 1.99 -3.14
CA PRO A 859 -5.00 0.90 -2.18
C PRO A 859 -5.04 -0.48 -2.85
N VAL A 860 -4.47 -1.47 -2.15
CA VAL A 860 -4.44 -2.87 -2.59
C VAL A 860 -5.24 -3.74 -1.63
N TYR A 861 -6.18 -4.51 -2.17
CA TYR A 861 -6.89 -5.56 -1.44
C TYR A 861 -6.27 -6.90 -1.82
N ILE A 862 -6.00 -7.78 -0.86
CA ILE A 862 -5.50 -9.14 -1.11
C ILE A 862 -6.57 -10.11 -0.68
N GLN A 863 -7.09 -10.90 -1.62
CA GLN A 863 -8.18 -11.83 -1.35
C GLN A 863 -7.71 -13.29 -1.43
N GLY A 864 -7.97 -14.03 -0.35
CA GLY A 864 -7.63 -15.44 -0.22
C GLY A 864 -6.17 -15.68 0.14
N ASP A 865 -5.77 -16.95 0.14
CA ASP A 865 -4.39 -17.33 0.46
C ASP A 865 -3.40 -16.66 -0.51
N TYR A 866 -2.29 -16.15 0.03
CA TYR A 866 -1.28 -15.44 -0.75
C TYR A 866 0.12 -15.94 -0.40
N ASN A 867 0.79 -16.54 -1.38
CA ASN A 867 2.14 -17.12 -1.29
C ASN A 867 2.34 -18.12 -0.14
N SER A 868 1.24 -18.62 0.42
CA SER A 868 1.19 -19.69 1.41
C SER A 868 -0.12 -20.45 1.21
N SER A 869 -0.38 -21.44 2.05
CA SER A 869 -1.61 -22.24 2.04
C SER A 869 -1.83 -22.90 3.40
N PRO A 870 -3.02 -23.48 3.66
CA PRO A 870 -3.26 -24.25 4.88
C PRO A 870 -2.33 -25.46 5.05
N ALA A 871 -1.72 -25.93 3.96
CA ALA A 871 -0.80 -27.06 3.96
C ALA A 871 0.65 -26.68 4.27
N ASP A 872 0.96 -25.38 4.39
CA ASP A 872 2.31 -24.89 4.69
C ASP A 872 2.69 -25.25 6.15
N PRO A 873 3.76 -26.05 6.37
CA PRO A 873 4.13 -26.51 7.71
C PRO A 873 4.53 -25.38 8.65
N THR A 874 4.89 -24.18 8.14
CA THR A 874 5.30 -23.04 8.96
C THR A 874 4.23 -22.65 9.98
N TRP A 875 2.95 -22.87 9.69
CA TRP A 875 1.83 -22.52 10.59
C TRP A 875 1.65 -23.50 11.74
N ALA A 876 2.26 -24.68 11.66
CA ALA A 876 2.30 -25.71 12.70
C ALA A 876 3.66 -25.78 13.41
N GLY A 877 4.53 -24.79 13.22
CA GLY A 877 5.89 -24.76 13.78
C GLY A 877 6.91 -25.61 13.03
N GLY A 878 6.57 -26.08 11.82
CA GLY A 878 7.50 -26.75 10.90
C GLY A 878 8.32 -25.76 10.08
N GLY A 879 9.16 -26.28 9.18
CA GLY A 879 9.89 -25.46 8.20
C GLY A 879 9.01 -24.95 7.07
N ASP A 880 9.52 -24.00 6.30
CA ASP A 880 8.82 -23.42 5.15
C ASP A 880 8.59 -24.43 4.02
N ALA A 881 7.38 -24.41 3.45
CA ALA A 881 7.09 -25.15 2.25
C ALA A 881 7.96 -24.68 1.05
N PRO A 882 8.46 -25.59 0.19
CA PRO A 882 9.13 -25.19 -1.04
C PRO A 882 8.16 -24.55 -2.03
N GLY A 883 8.67 -23.68 -2.91
CA GLY A 883 7.86 -23.05 -3.97
C GLY A 883 7.27 -21.68 -3.62
N HIS A 884 7.63 -21.11 -2.47
CA HIS A 884 7.29 -19.74 -2.12
C HIS A 884 8.16 -18.73 -2.89
N SER A 885 7.61 -17.53 -3.12
CA SER A 885 8.29 -16.40 -3.75
C SER A 885 8.66 -15.34 -2.73
N ALA A 886 9.82 -14.69 -2.91
CA ALA A 886 10.13 -13.48 -2.17
C ALA A 886 9.19 -12.36 -2.65
N THR A 887 8.10 -12.11 -1.94
CA THR A 887 7.03 -11.25 -2.45
C THR A 887 6.70 -10.07 -1.54
N ALA A 888 6.37 -8.94 -2.17
CA ALA A 888 5.95 -7.72 -1.48
C ALA A 888 4.72 -7.05 -2.12
N VAL A 889 3.98 -6.32 -1.30
CA VAL A 889 3.02 -5.31 -1.76
C VAL A 889 3.44 -3.95 -1.20
N ILE A 890 3.66 -2.98 -2.08
CA ILE A 890 4.05 -1.60 -1.75
C ILE A 890 2.94 -0.66 -2.25
N ALA A 891 2.05 -0.22 -1.36
CA ALA A 891 0.83 0.47 -1.76
C ALA A 891 0.45 1.63 -0.83
N ASP A 892 -0.49 2.49 -1.25
CA ASP A 892 -1.04 3.53 -0.36
C ASP A 892 -1.57 2.93 0.94
N SER A 893 -2.26 1.80 0.87
CA SER A 893 -2.61 0.95 2.01
C SER A 893 -2.96 -0.46 1.56
N VAL A 894 -2.93 -1.43 2.48
CA VAL A 894 -3.22 -2.84 2.19
C VAL A 894 -4.34 -3.38 3.09
N THR A 895 -5.35 -3.96 2.48
CA THR A 895 -6.50 -4.60 3.13
C THR A 895 -6.50 -6.09 2.84
N LEU A 896 -6.62 -6.93 3.88
CA LEU A 896 -6.72 -8.38 3.73
C LEU A 896 -8.18 -8.84 3.73
N LEU A 897 -8.52 -9.77 2.84
CA LEU A 897 -9.85 -10.33 2.63
C LEU A 897 -9.76 -11.86 2.58
N SER A 898 -10.58 -12.54 3.37
CA SER A 898 -10.51 -13.99 3.54
C SER A 898 -10.90 -14.77 2.27
N ASN A 899 -10.62 -16.08 2.29
CA ASN A 899 -11.11 -17.00 1.26
C ASN A 899 -12.65 -16.99 1.08
N ALA A 900 -13.41 -16.55 2.08
CA ALA A 900 -14.88 -16.47 2.03
C ALA A 900 -15.42 -15.07 1.69
N TRP A 901 -14.56 -14.07 1.50
CA TRP A 901 -15.03 -12.74 1.13
C TRP A 901 -15.80 -12.79 -0.19
N SER A 902 -16.96 -12.13 -0.22
CA SER A 902 -17.65 -11.82 -1.47
C SER A 902 -18.08 -10.37 -1.46
N ASP A 903 -17.91 -9.70 -2.61
CA ASP A 903 -18.29 -8.30 -2.73
C ASP A 903 -19.79 -8.12 -2.49
N LEU A 904 -20.60 -9.10 -2.91
CA LEU A 904 -22.04 -9.18 -2.64
C LEU A 904 -22.36 -9.14 -1.15
N ASN A 905 -21.73 -9.99 -0.34
CA ASN A 905 -21.95 -10.05 1.11
C ASN A 905 -21.49 -8.75 1.79
N GLY A 906 -20.43 -8.11 1.28
CA GLY A 906 -19.99 -6.79 1.70
C GLY A 906 -21.09 -5.73 1.54
N PHE A 907 -21.77 -5.72 0.39
CA PHE A 907 -22.89 -4.80 0.11
C PHE A 907 -24.21 -5.18 0.79
N ALA A 908 -24.42 -6.45 1.11
CA ALA A 908 -25.58 -6.91 1.89
C ALA A 908 -25.42 -6.58 3.38
N ASN A 909 -24.17 -6.44 3.86
CA ASN A 909 -23.86 -6.16 5.26
C ASN A 909 -22.85 -5.00 5.45
N PRO A 910 -23.06 -3.82 4.82
CA PRO A 910 -22.12 -2.71 4.84
C PRO A 910 -21.80 -2.23 6.26
N THR A 911 -22.76 -2.32 7.20
CA THR A 911 -22.56 -1.89 8.58
C THR A 911 -22.76 -3.00 9.62
N THR A 912 -22.86 -4.26 9.21
CA THR A 912 -23.05 -5.40 10.12
C THR A 912 -21.91 -6.40 9.94
N VAL A 913 -20.91 -6.29 10.81
CA VAL A 913 -19.70 -7.11 10.73
C VAL A 913 -19.98 -8.62 10.87
N GLY A 914 -21.03 -9.01 11.61
CA GLY A 914 -21.41 -10.43 11.78
C GLY A 914 -21.93 -11.11 10.51
N GLY A 915 -22.24 -10.35 9.46
CA GLY A 915 -22.57 -10.88 8.12
C GLY A 915 -21.34 -11.05 7.20
N ARG A 916 -20.15 -10.66 7.67
CA ARG A 916 -18.88 -10.68 6.92
C ARG A 916 -17.85 -11.51 7.70
N ASN A 917 -18.11 -12.81 7.81
CA ASN A 917 -17.30 -13.74 8.61
C ASN A 917 -16.12 -14.27 7.81
N GLY A 918 -14.91 -14.05 8.31
CA GLY A 918 -13.69 -14.55 7.70
C GLY A 918 -13.48 -16.04 7.92
N THR A 919 -12.87 -16.71 6.94
CA THR A 919 -12.43 -18.11 7.02
C THR A 919 -10.91 -18.23 7.08
N PRO A 920 -10.34 -19.35 7.56
CA PRO A 920 -8.89 -19.55 7.61
C PRO A 920 -8.22 -19.15 6.29
N THR A 921 -7.29 -18.20 6.38
CA THR A 921 -6.58 -17.60 5.24
C THR A 921 -5.14 -17.28 5.64
N TYR A 922 -4.20 -17.59 4.75
CA TYR A 922 -2.76 -17.62 5.02
C TYR A 922 -2.00 -16.68 4.10
N TYR A 923 -1.28 -15.72 4.67
CA TYR A 923 -0.55 -14.68 3.94
C TYR A 923 0.94 -14.75 4.24
N ARG A 924 1.77 -14.85 3.19
CA ARG A 924 3.24 -14.80 3.31
C ARG A 924 3.85 -13.77 2.37
N LEU A 925 4.03 -12.54 2.85
CA LEU A 925 4.55 -11.43 2.04
C LEU A 925 5.03 -10.25 2.89
N ALA A 926 5.97 -9.48 2.35
CA ALA A 926 6.27 -8.15 2.88
C ALA A 926 5.19 -7.14 2.48
N ILE A 927 4.85 -6.21 3.38
CA ILE A 927 3.88 -5.14 3.12
C ILE A 927 4.51 -3.82 3.52
N ALA A 928 4.66 -2.93 2.53
CA ALA A 928 4.96 -1.53 2.75
C ALA A 928 3.74 -0.67 2.40
N GLY A 929 3.31 0.20 3.30
CA GLY A 929 2.21 1.10 2.98
C GLY A 929 1.90 2.19 3.99
N GLY A 930 0.88 2.96 3.67
CA GLY A 930 0.45 4.12 4.44
C GLY A 930 -0.48 3.74 5.60
N LYS A 931 -0.33 4.47 6.70
CA LYS A 931 -1.25 4.43 7.84
C LYS A 931 -1.94 5.77 8.08
N ASN A 932 -2.93 5.81 8.96
CA ASN A 932 -3.55 7.07 9.36
C ASN A 932 -2.69 7.80 10.41
N MET A 933 -2.87 9.11 10.53
CA MET A 933 -2.24 9.89 11.59
C MET A 933 -2.99 9.73 12.92
N ASN A 934 -2.22 9.74 14.01
CA ASN A 934 -2.78 9.79 15.36
C ASN A 934 -3.30 11.20 15.67
N PHE A 935 -4.44 11.28 16.36
CA PHE A 935 -5.04 12.51 16.86
C PHE A 935 -5.47 12.36 18.33
N PRO A 936 -5.59 13.46 19.10
CA PRO A 936 -6.02 13.40 20.48
C PRO A 936 -7.39 12.72 20.61
N LYS A 937 -7.55 11.87 21.63
CA LYS A 937 -8.85 11.23 21.90
C LYS A 937 -9.94 12.29 22.07
N PRO A 938 -10.98 12.32 21.22
CA PRO A 938 -12.05 13.30 21.38
C PRO A 938 -12.91 13.00 22.62
N ALA A 939 -13.31 14.05 23.34
CA ALA A 939 -14.06 13.91 24.60
C ALA A 939 -15.45 13.26 24.43
N ALA A 940 -16.07 13.43 23.26
CA ALA A 940 -17.42 12.95 22.95
C ALA A 940 -17.51 11.45 22.64
N PHE A 941 -16.38 10.72 22.57
CA PHE A 941 -16.36 9.31 22.16
C PHE A 941 -15.77 8.37 23.22
N GLY A 942 -16.43 7.22 23.40
CA GLY A 942 -16.13 6.27 24.47
C GLY A 942 -14.92 5.36 24.23
N GLY A 943 -14.54 5.09 22.97
CA GLY A 943 -13.43 4.19 22.64
C GLY A 943 -12.09 4.73 23.12
N ASN A 944 -11.37 3.97 23.95
CA ASN A 944 -10.11 4.42 24.57
C ASN A 944 -8.95 4.54 23.57
N ASP A 945 -9.00 3.77 22.49
CA ASP A 945 -8.05 3.71 21.38
C ASP A 945 -8.47 4.56 20.17
N PHE A 946 -9.68 5.14 20.17
CA PHE A 946 -10.09 6.06 19.11
C PHE A 946 -9.20 7.31 19.12
N GLY A 947 -8.73 7.73 17.95
CA GLY A 947 -7.65 8.73 17.83
C GLY A 947 -6.28 8.11 17.59
N THR A 948 -6.12 6.80 17.75
CA THR A 948 -4.90 6.10 17.29
C THR A 948 -5.04 5.63 15.85
N ASP A 949 -3.94 5.21 15.25
CA ASP A 949 -3.87 4.53 13.96
C ASP A 949 -4.33 3.05 14.02
N GLY A 950 -4.78 2.58 15.19
CA GLY A 950 -5.11 1.19 15.48
C GLY A 950 -3.91 0.32 15.87
N GLY A 951 -2.69 0.84 15.82
CA GLY A 951 -1.45 0.15 16.16
C GLY A 951 -1.04 -0.90 15.12
N THR A 952 0.16 -1.44 15.29
CA THR A 952 0.81 -2.39 14.36
C THR A 952 -0.06 -3.58 13.97
N HIS A 953 -0.90 -4.03 14.89
CA HIS A 953 -1.78 -5.17 14.66
C HIS A 953 -2.97 -4.89 13.73
N ASN A 954 -3.26 -3.61 13.49
CA ASN A 954 -4.27 -3.13 12.55
C ASN A 954 -3.65 -2.32 11.40
N PHE A 955 -2.31 -2.38 11.26
CA PHE A 955 -1.60 -1.83 10.09
C PHE A 955 -2.09 -2.51 8.81
N LEU A 956 -2.25 -3.83 8.86
CA LEU A 956 -3.07 -4.56 7.90
C LEU A 956 -4.53 -4.16 8.14
N ARG A 957 -5.20 -3.62 7.13
CA ARG A 957 -6.60 -3.22 7.24
C ARG A 957 -7.51 -4.44 7.05
N TYR A 958 -8.70 -4.37 7.62
CA TYR A 958 -9.67 -5.48 7.59
C TYR A 958 -11.08 -4.96 7.36
N LEU A 959 -11.93 -5.82 6.79
CA LEU A 959 -13.36 -5.58 6.57
C LEU A 959 -14.25 -6.74 7.05
N GLU A 960 -13.68 -7.73 7.75
CA GLU A 960 -14.38 -8.95 8.15
C GLU A 960 -14.23 -9.21 9.65
N THR A 961 -15.05 -10.11 10.18
CA THR A 961 -14.85 -10.72 11.50
C THR A 961 -13.86 -11.88 11.38
N TRP A 962 -12.66 -11.73 11.92
CA TRP A 962 -11.59 -12.72 11.72
C TRP A 962 -11.48 -13.80 12.79
N GLY A 963 -11.52 -13.46 14.08
CA GLY A 963 -11.20 -14.46 15.12
C GLY A 963 -9.88 -15.18 14.83
N GLY A 964 -9.81 -16.51 14.99
CA GLY A 964 -8.59 -17.29 14.71
C GLY A 964 -8.27 -17.55 13.23
N ALA A 965 -8.93 -16.87 12.29
CA ALA A 965 -8.88 -17.21 10.87
C ALA A 965 -7.76 -16.56 10.06
N LEU A 966 -6.96 -15.64 10.63
CA LEU A 966 -5.90 -14.93 9.91
C LEU A 966 -4.52 -15.39 10.39
N SER A 967 -3.69 -15.83 9.44
CA SER A 967 -2.27 -16.11 9.69
C SER A 967 -1.40 -15.29 8.73
N TYR A 968 -0.39 -14.60 9.27
CA TYR A 968 0.50 -13.71 8.52
C TYR A 968 1.97 -13.98 8.83
N LYS A 969 2.80 -14.08 7.80
CA LYS A 969 4.24 -14.20 7.89
C LYS A 969 4.89 -13.19 6.92
N GLY A 970 5.73 -12.29 7.41
CA GLY A 970 6.29 -11.26 6.55
C GLY A 970 6.91 -10.08 7.29
N SER A 971 7.01 -8.94 6.60
CA SER A 971 7.54 -7.68 7.14
C SER A 971 6.46 -6.60 7.04
N LEU A 972 6.24 -5.85 8.13
CA LEU A 972 5.27 -4.77 8.21
C LEU A 972 5.98 -3.42 8.23
N VAL A 973 5.83 -2.63 7.17
CA VAL A 973 6.60 -1.40 6.97
C VAL A 973 5.65 -0.23 6.70
N SER A 974 5.62 0.75 7.60
CA SER A 974 4.98 2.04 7.33
C SER A 974 6.02 3.07 6.92
N LEU A 975 6.04 3.44 5.64
CA LEU A 975 6.96 4.46 5.11
C LEU A 975 6.37 5.88 5.12
N TYR A 976 5.04 5.99 5.13
CA TYR A 976 4.30 7.24 4.95
C TYR A 976 2.89 7.14 5.55
N TYR A 977 2.13 8.23 5.46
CA TYR A 977 0.69 8.21 5.71
C TYR A 977 -0.08 7.91 4.43
N SER A 978 -1.22 7.23 4.57
CA SER A 978 -2.13 6.97 3.45
C SER A 978 -2.81 8.29 3.05
N THR A 979 -2.80 8.57 1.76
CA THR A 979 -3.29 9.80 1.12
C THR A 979 -4.46 9.50 0.17
N TYR A 980 -4.67 8.22 -0.14
CA TYR A 980 -5.81 7.74 -0.93
C TYR A 980 -6.96 7.22 -0.06
N LEU A 981 -6.64 6.42 0.96
CA LEU A 981 -7.58 5.89 1.95
C LEU A 981 -7.36 6.52 3.33
N THR A 982 -7.83 7.74 3.46
CA THR A 982 -7.66 8.61 4.63
C THR A 982 -8.60 8.25 5.78
N GLY A 983 -9.57 7.35 5.59
CA GLY A 983 -10.54 6.94 6.61
C GLY A 983 -9.91 6.53 7.94
N VAL A 984 -10.33 7.20 9.01
CA VAL A 984 -9.80 6.99 10.37
C VAL A 984 -9.98 5.54 10.85
N PHE A 985 -9.05 5.07 11.67
CA PHE A 985 -9.20 3.81 12.38
C PHE A 985 -10.46 3.81 13.25
N LYS A 986 -11.26 2.75 13.11
CA LYS A 986 -12.43 2.46 13.93
C LYS A 986 -12.80 0.98 13.83
N CYS A 987 -13.26 0.43 14.93
CA CYS A 987 -13.73 -0.94 15.12
C CYS A 987 -14.69 -0.91 16.34
N CYS A 988 -15.41 -1.97 16.71
CA CYS A 988 -15.39 -3.36 16.23
C CYS A 988 -16.81 -3.89 15.94
N THR A 989 -17.74 -2.96 15.70
CA THR A 989 -19.16 -3.24 15.48
C THR A 989 -19.51 -3.20 14.00
N VAL A 990 -18.95 -2.21 13.30
CA VAL A 990 -19.32 -1.84 11.94
C VAL A 990 -18.25 -2.26 10.95
N VAL A 991 -16.98 -1.94 11.21
CA VAL A 991 -15.91 -2.07 10.20
C VAL A 991 -15.36 -3.49 10.09
N TYR A 992 -14.89 -4.08 11.21
CA TYR A 992 -14.26 -5.40 11.24
C TYR A 992 -14.23 -5.95 12.68
N GLY A 993 -14.05 -7.26 12.81
CA GLY A 993 -13.76 -7.94 14.08
C GLY A 993 -12.31 -8.42 14.10
N PRO A 994 -11.52 -8.11 15.15
CA PRO A 994 -10.07 -8.29 15.11
C PRO A 994 -9.66 -9.78 15.06
N PRO A 995 -8.55 -10.11 14.37
CA PRO A 995 -8.00 -11.46 14.41
C PRO A 995 -7.31 -11.77 15.74
N VAL A 996 -7.27 -13.06 16.09
CA VAL A 996 -6.26 -13.63 16.98
C VAL A 996 -4.96 -13.64 16.19
N ARG A 997 -3.98 -12.85 16.64
CA ARG A 997 -2.80 -12.53 15.83
C ARG A 997 -1.84 -13.71 15.80
N ASN A 998 -1.80 -14.44 14.68
CA ASN A 998 -0.75 -15.41 14.36
C ASN A 998 0.22 -14.76 13.36
N TYR A 999 0.98 -13.76 13.84
CA TYR A 999 1.87 -12.95 12.99
C TYR A 999 3.31 -13.32 13.27
N SER A 1000 4.11 -13.49 12.23
CA SER A 1000 5.52 -13.81 12.35
C SER A 1000 6.35 -13.06 11.32
N PHE A 1001 7.62 -12.85 11.62
CA PHE A 1001 8.56 -12.34 10.62
C PHE A 1001 9.01 -13.45 9.68
N ASP A 1002 9.13 -13.12 8.40
CA ASP A 1002 9.71 -14.02 7.41
C ASP A 1002 11.24 -13.96 7.46
N ALA A 1003 11.86 -15.02 8.00
CA ALA A 1003 13.30 -15.09 8.17
C ALA A 1003 14.08 -15.03 6.85
N ASP A 1004 13.46 -15.35 5.71
CA ASP A 1004 14.10 -15.25 4.39
C ASP A 1004 14.45 -13.80 4.04
N PHE A 1005 13.70 -12.82 4.58
CA PHE A 1005 14.00 -11.40 4.40
C PHE A 1005 15.24 -10.94 5.16
N ALA A 1006 15.81 -11.77 6.05
CA ALA A 1006 17.08 -11.46 6.70
C ALA A 1006 18.29 -11.65 5.77
N LEU A 1007 18.12 -12.21 4.58
CA LEU A 1007 19.18 -12.46 3.61
C LEU A 1007 18.94 -11.65 2.33
N PRO A 1008 19.98 -11.06 1.70
CA PRO A 1008 19.81 -10.29 0.47
C PRO A 1008 19.12 -11.02 -0.68
N ALA A 1009 19.38 -12.33 -0.81
CA ALA A 1009 18.79 -13.16 -1.86
C ALA A 1009 17.30 -13.46 -1.65
N GLY A 1010 16.80 -13.35 -0.41
CA GLY A 1010 15.39 -13.55 -0.07
C GLY A 1010 14.56 -12.27 -0.10
N LEU A 1011 15.16 -11.12 -0.45
CA LEU A 1011 14.44 -9.86 -0.53
C LEU A 1011 13.56 -9.77 -1.79
N PRO A 1012 12.32 -9.27 -1.66
CA PRO A 1012 11.47 -8.99 -2.81
C PRO A 1012 12.11 -8.00 -3.81
N PRO A 1013 11.82 -8.14 -5.12
CA PRO A 1013 12.21 -7.18 -6.15
C PRO A 1013 11.79 -5.75 -5.80
N GLY A 1014 12.62 -4.75 -6.11
CA GLY A 1014 12.30 -3.35 -5.82
C GLY A 1014 12.33 -2.95 -4.33
N THR A 1015 12.84 -3.81 -3.42
CA THR A 1015 12.88 -3.50 -1.98
C THR A 1015 13.52 -2.12 -1.70
N PRO A 1016 12.79 -1.18 -1.05
CA PRO A 1016 13.34 0.11 -0.65
C PRO A 1016 14.52 -0.02 0.32
N LEU A 1017 15.50 0.87 0.19
CA LEU A 1017 16.72 0.85 1.02
C LEU A 1017 16.82 2.14 1.85
N PHE A 1018 16.95 2.02 3.17
CA PHE A 1018 17.31 3.15 4.04
C PHE A 1018 18.78 3.45 3.95
N ARG A 1019 19.16 4.68 4.31
CA ARG A 1019 20.57 5.07 4.40
C ARG A 1019 21.01 5.25 5.85
N ASP A 1020 22.14 4.65 6.21
CA ASP A 1020 22.87 4.87 7.47
C ASP A 1020 24.36 5.10 7.20
N VAL A 1021 25.04 5.81 8.09
CA VAL A 1021 26.51 6.00 8.08
C VAL A 1021 27.06 5.46 9.40
N ASP A 1022 27.98 4.51 9.31
CA ASP A 1022 28.65 3.90 10.46
C ASP A 1022 30.17 4.06 10.41
N THR A 1023 30.80 4.26 11.55
CA THR A 1023 32.26 4.40 11.68
C THR A 1023 32.84 3.10 12.22
N LEU A 1024 33.83 2.53 11.52
CA LEU A 1024 34.33 1.17 11.83
C LEU A 1024 35.60 1.15 12.66
N GLY A 1025 36.44 2.15 12.49
CA GLY A 1025 37.79 2.09 13.00
C GLY A 1025 38.48 3.43 12.93
N TYR A 1026 39.32 3.67 13.93
CA TYR A 1026 40.09 4.88 14.10
C TYR A 1026 41.51 4.48 14.49
N ARG A 1027 42.51 4.95 13.75
CA ARG A 1027 43.92 4.69 14.07
C ARG A 1027 44.81 5.88 13.76
N GLN A 1028 45.79 6.09 14.61
CA GLN A 1028 46.95 6.92 14.27
C GLN A 1028 47.83 6.15 13.27
N VAL A 1029 48.29 6.83 12.23
CA VAL A 1029 49.16 6.24 11.21
C VAL A 1029 50.60 6.64 11.52
N PHE A 1030 51.43 5.67 11.88
CA PHE A 1030 52.87 5.84 12.04
C PHE A 1030 53.56 5.51 10.73
N ALA A 1031 53.50 6.42 9.74
CA ALA A 1031 54.26 6.27 8.50
C ALA A 1031 55.60 6.99 8.64
N THR A 1032 56.72 6.29 8.44
CA THR A 1032 58.02 6.91 8.23
C THR A 1032 58.05 7.56 6.85
N ARG A 1033 57.87 8.88 6.78
CA ARG A 1033 58.06 9.62 5.53
C ARG A 1033 59.55 9.76 5.26
N SER A 1034 60.03 9.12 4.19
CA SER A 1034 61.34 9.42 3.62
C SER A 1034 61.28 10.82 3.04
N TYR A 1035 62.02 11.76 3.63
CA TYR A 1035 62.16 13.12 3.11
C TYR A 1035 62.92 13.15 1.79
#